data_AF-A0A1A9WSH4-F1
#
_entry.id   AF-A0A1A9WSH4-F1
#
_cell.length_a   1.000
_cell.length_b   1.000
_cell.length_c   1.000
_cell.angle_alpha   90.00
_cell.angle_beta   90.00
_cell.angle_gamma   90.00
#
_symmetry.space_group_name_H-M   'P 1'
#
loop_
_entity.id
_entity.type
_entity.pdbx_description
1 polymer ?
#
loop_
_entity_poly.entity_id
_entity_poly.type
_entity_poly.pdbx_seq_one_letter_code
_entity_poly.pdbx_strand_id
1 'polypeptide(L)'
;MALKIVKASQPIEVKNLITCLYAPPGLGKTSMAFTADSPVLLDFDNGAYRSQFRKDTVQIANWSEIEQITAADLATYNTVVVDTAGRALDSLSAELIRKNPKFKGIGGQLSLQGFGALKAGFSGWLNLLKSFGKDIILIAHMEEKQVGEDLVERLDIQGGSKGEIYKVADVMGRIRIEGSGQNTKRLLDFNPSASGFGKNPAQLPAQEVPHFSQCPDYLSAIISTIKQELNKQSEEARKSQENLQRLRVDLQCLESEEDFQDAVEHFREALSEHKHLLNEIAKSKGFAFNKDEGGGLMIRISATNLEAFRRWKANPDAELNEIINYLLKKTPPTEAMAAGSAFHKVLEKASLGELNIEQMDGFTFDFSKIESEIALPETRERKITRQQMVNGERVTFVGIVDAMDATTIYDHKLTGSLDPENYTDSLQWRCYLDWFSARKFTYNLFSKYQPAANPGTYLIKHFPRFNHLKTAREDTPQIRAAAVCPPTTLIANRNGSIPQNLINHKLIIKITDSAKDHRAEFTNRLLEASLDAGVAGRGLGKRITDALAEQGIKISGPAVWKWLNGEAVPDSSNILALSKWLNVRPEWLEYGRGCKTPDGVNIHHITEKPIQEWHNLTPLDSDEVEIPFFKSIELAAGTGMCENEDYNGFKLRFSRATLRRYDAEASNVVAFPVHGDSMSPIIPDSSTVIVDKGHLRITDGGIYAIEQGELFRVKLLYRRPGNRLVIKSYNSDEFPDEEYETDSINIIGRVIN
;
A
#
# COMPACT_ATOMS: atom_id res chain seq x y z
N MET A 1 38.52 22.95 -0.57
CA MET A 1 37.79 23.85 -1.49
C MET A 1 36.64 24.49 -0.73
N ALA A 2 36.26 25.72 -1.07
CA ALA A 2 35.04 26.33 -0.52
C ALA A 2 33.79 25.64 -1.11
N LEU A 3 32.72 25.51 -0.31
CA LEU A 3 31.45 24.95 -0.76
C LEU A 3 30.79 25.91 -1.76
N LYS A 4 30.47 25.43 -2.97
CA LYS A 4 29.72 26.18 -3.98
C LYS A 4 28.22 26.10 -3.66
N ILE A 5 27.78 26.87 -2.68
CA ILE A 5 26.37 26.95 -2.27
C ILE A 5 25.58 27.69 -3.35
N VAL A 6 24.74 26.97 -4.08
CA VAL A 6 23.71 27.56 -4.94
C VAL A 6 22.58 28.04 -4.03
N LYS A 7 22.26 29.34 -4.07
CA LYS A 7 21.15 29.90 -3.28
C LYS A 7 19.81 29.49 -3.89
N ALA A 8 18.74 29.45 -3.09
CA ALA A 8 17.40 29.09 -3.57
C ALA A 8 16.91 29.95 -4.75
N SER A 9 17.32 31.22 -4.81
CA SER A 9 17.01 32.16 -5.90
C SER A 9 17.96 32.06 -7.11
N GLN A 10 18.98 31.20 -7.08
CA GLN A 10 19.90 31.00 -8.19
C GLN A 10 19.42 29.79 -9.02
N PRO A 11 19.19 29.95 -10.34
CA PRO A 11 18.67 28.87 -11.16
C PRO A 11 19.66 27.70 -11.23
N ILE A 12 19.14 26.48 -11.16
CA ILE A 12 19.92 25.25 -11.34
C ILE A 12 19.81 24.87 -12.82
N GLU A 13 20.79 25.32 -13.60
CA GLU A 13 20.81 25.07 -15.05
C GLU A 13 21.06 23.58 -15.35
N VAL A 14 20.04 22.91 -15.89
CA VAL A 14 20.13 21.50 -16.31
C VAL A 14 20.73 21.45 -17.71
N LYS A 15 22.06 21.31 -17.76
CA LYS A 15 22.83 21.26 -19.02
C LYS A 15 22.85 19.87 -19.65
N ASN A 16 22.99 18.83 -18.83
CA ASN A 16 23.21 17.45 -19.27
C ASN A 16 22.35 16.45 -18.50
N LEU A 17 21.81 15.47 -19.22
CA LEU A 17 20.91 14.45 -18.69
C LEU A 17 21.48 13.04 -18.86
N ILE A 18 21.19 12.19 -17.89
CA ILE A 18 21.34 10.74 -17.96
C ILE A 18 19.96 10.13 -18.25
N THR A 19 19.73 9.72 -19.49
CA THR A 19 18.46 9.17 -19.97
C THR A 19 18.57 7.66 -20.10
N CYS A 20 17.75 6.90 -19.38
CA CYS A 20 17.66 5.45 -19.55
C CYS A 20 16.49 5.08 -20.47
N LEU A 21 16.77 4.34 -21.54
CA LEU A 21 15.77 3.80 -22.46
C LEU A 21 15.75 2.28 -22.38
N TYR A 22 14.60 1.70 -22.03
CA TYR A 22 14.44 0.25 -21.94
C TYR A 22 13.27 -0.27 -22.78
N ALA A 23 13.40 -1.49 -23.29
CA ALA A 23 12.40 -2.17 -24.10
C ALA A 23 12.81 -3.63 -24.35
N PRO A 24 11.91 -4.50 -24.84
CA PRO A 24 12.27 -5.83 -25.30
C PRO A 24 13.31 -5.77 -26.45
N PRO A 25 13.97 -6.90 -26.78
CA PRO A 25 14.73 -7.03 -28.02
C PRO A 25 13.90 -6.63 -29.25
N GLY A 26 14.55 -6.13 -30.31
CA GLY A 26 13.89 -5.85 -31.60
C GLY A 26 13.15 -4.51 -31.75
N LEU A 27 12.75 -3.81 -30.68
CA LEU A 27 11.95 -2.57 -30.82
C LEU A 27 12.71 -1.33 -31.37
N GLY A 28 14.01 -1.45 -31.61
CA GLY A 28 14.83 -0.41 -32.26
C GLY A 28 15.50 0.60 -31.31
N LYS A 29 15.80 0.20 -30.06
CA LYS A 29 16.46 1.04 -29.05
C LYS A 29 17.74 1.73 -29.57
N THR A 30 18.66 0.96 -30.14
CA THR A 30 19.94 1.45 -30.71
C THR A 30 19.69 2.45 -31.83
N SER A 31 18.78 2.13 -32.76
CA SER A 31 18.39 3.02 -33.86
C SER A 31 17.78 4.33 -33.37
N MET A 32 16.99 4.30 -32.29
CA MET A 32 16.44 5.50 -31.65
C MET A 32 17.55 6.35 -31.01
N ALA A 33 18.50 5.72 -30.31
CA ALA A 33 19.61 6.44 -29.68
C ALA A 33 20.54 7.13 -30.71
N PHE A 34 20.66 6.58 -31.93
CA PHE A 34 21.34 7.25 -33.04
C PHE A 34 20.63 8.51 -33.58
N THR A 35 19.41 8.82 -33.10
CA THR A 35 18.70 10.10 -33.35
C THR A 35 18.91 11.16 -32.27
N ALA A 36 19.83 10.92 -31.33
CA ALA A 36 20.30 11.94 -30.39
C ALA A 36 21.30 12.91 -31.04
N ASP A 37 21.62 14.02 -30.36
CA ASP A 37 22.57 15.01 -30.88
C ASP A 37 23.99 14.44 -30.90
N SER A 38 24.58 14.42 -32.10
CA SER A 38 25.98 14.07 -32.39
C SER A 38 26.47 12.88 -31.54
N PRO A 39 25.86 11.69 -31.69
CA PRO A 39 26.01 10.59 -30.74
C PRO A 39 27.17 9.67 -31.13
N VAL A 40 27.94 9.25 -30.12
CA VAL A 40 28.87 8.11 -30.22
C VAL A 40 28.32 6.93 -29.42
N LEU A 41 28.32 5.74 -30.03
CA LEU A 41 27.88 4.51 -29.39
C LEU A 41 29.06 3.75 -28.80
N LEU A 42 29.01 3.45 -27.50
CA LEU A 42 29.86 2.45 -26.84
C LEU A 42 29.12 1.11 -26.89
N ASP A 43 29.55 0.24 -27.80
CA ASP A 43 28.92 -1.04 -28.13
C ASP A 43 29.59 -2.17 -27.34
N PHE A 44 28.92 -2.61 -26.27
CA PHE A 44 29.34 -3.69 -25.37
C PHE A 44 28.67 -5.03 -25.69
N ASP A 45 27.56 -5.05 -26.43
CA ASP A 45 26.90 -6.29 -26.86
C ASP A 45 27.26 -6.72 -28.29
N ASN A 46 28.12 -5.93 -28.96
CA ASN A 46 28.44 -6.01 -30.39
C ASN A 46 27.19 -5.97 -31.28
N GLY A 47 26.13 -5.30 -30.81
CA GLY A 47 24.83 -5.25 -31.45
C GLY A 47 24.68 -4.15 -32.49
N ALA A 48 25.61 -3.20 -32.60
CA ALA A 48 25.44 -2.01 -33.45
C ALA A 48 25.23 -2.34 -34.94
N TYR A 49 25.76 -3.47 -35.44
CA TYR A 49 25.61 -3.87 -36.84
C TYR A 49 24.14 -4.15 -37.26
N ARG A 50 23.27 -4.49 -36.30
CA ARG A 50 21.83 -4.76 -36.55
C ARG A 50 20.96 -3.49 -36.50
N SER A 51 21.55 -2.35 -36.16
CA SER A 51 20.84 -1.07 -36.08
C SER A 51 20.57 -0.46 -37.45
N GLN A 52 19.51 0.34 -37.54
CA GLN A 52 19.29 1.22 -38.68
C GLN A 52 19.84 2.61 -38.32
N PHE A 53 20.32 3.36 -39.32
CA PHE A 53 20.85 4.72 -39.16
C PHE A 53 22.10 4.83 -38.25
N ARG A 54 22.96 3.80 -38.28
CA ARG A 54 24.22 3.72 -37.53
C ARG A 54 25.07 4.99 -37.66
N LYS A 55 25.54 5.51 -36.52
CA LYS A 55 26.55 6.58 -36.40
C LYS A 55 27.86 6.00 -35.85
N ASP A 56 28.80 6.87 -35.51
CA ASP A 56 30.09 6.48 -34.95
C ASP A 56 29.93 5.56 -33.75
N THR A 57 30.69 4.47 -33.76
CA THR A 57 30.57 3.35 -32.82
C THR A 57 31.96 2.89 -32.41
N VAL A 58 32.21 2.81 -31.10
CA VAL A 58 33.38 2.16 -30.52
C VAL A 58 32.94 0.79 -30.02
N GLN A 59 33.50 -0.27 -30.59
CA GLN A 59 33.26 -1.64 -30.10
C GLN A 59 34.16 -1.88 -28.89
N ILE A 60 33.56 -2.17 -27.74
CA ILE A 60 34.28 -2.32 -26.47
C ILE A 60 34.43 -3.81 -26.16
N ALA A 61 35.65 -4.32 -26.20
CA ALA A 61 35.92 -5.70 -25.79
C ALA A 61 36.06 -5.80 -24.26
N ASN A 62 36.74 -4.84 -23.63
CA ASN A 62 37.04 -4.85 -22.20
C ASN A 62 36.87 -3.46 -21.57
N TRP A 63 36.43 -3.40 -20.31
CA TRP A 63 36.24 -2.14 -19.59
C TRP A 63 37.49 -1.25 -19.52
N SER A 64 38.70 -1.83 -19.52
CA SER A 64 39.95 -1.06 -19.48
C SER A 64 40.13 -0.10 -20.66
N GLU A 65 39.47 -0.34 -21.79
CA GLU A 65 39.52 0.52 -23.00
C GLU A 65 38.82 1.88 -22.78
N ILE A 66 37.81 1.93 -21.89
CA ILE A 66 37.01 3.14 -21.60
C ILE A 66 37.26 3.71 -20.20
N GLU A 67 38.05 3.03 -19.36
CA GLU A 67 38.39 3.52 -18.02
C GLU A 67 39.22 4.80 -18.05
N GLN A 68 40.03 4.98 -19.10
CA GLN A 68 40.89 6.16 -19.30
C GLN A 68 40.34 7.15 -20.33
N ILE A 69 39.05 7.07 -20.66
CA ILE A 69 38.42 7.97 -21.65
C ILE A 69 38.54 9.44 -21.23
N THR A 70 39.02 10.28 -22.14
CA THR A 70 39.27 11.70 -21.88
C THR A 70 38.24 12.61 -22.55
N ALA A 71 38.19 13.87 -22.12
CA ALA A 71 37.38 14.88 -22.78
C ALA A 71 37.79 15.15 -24.24
N ALA A 72 39.03 14.83 -24.63
CA ALA A 72 39.53 15.00 -25.99
C ALA A 72 38.98 13.93 -26.94
N ASP A 73 38.91 12.67 -26.49
CA ASP A 73 38.37 11.54 -27.26
C ASP A 73 36.87 11.74 -27.59
N LEU A 74 36.17 12.49 -26.74
CA LEU A 74 34.75 12.81 -26.88
C LEU A 74 34.51 14.25 -27.37
N ALA A 75 35.52 14.97 -27.84
CA ALA A 75 35.40 16.40 -28.16
C ALA A 75 34.34 16.71 -29.24
N THR A 76 34.20 15.84 -30.26
CA THR A 76 33.31 16.00 -31.41
C THR A 76 31.86 15.54 -31.18
N TYR A 77 31.58 14.89 -30.05
CA TYR A 77 30.27 14.28 -29.77
C TYR A 77 29.55 15.04 -28.66
N ASN A 78 28.23 15.17 -28.74
CA ASN A 78 27.43 15.79 -27.67
C ASN A 78 26.76 14.74 -26.77
N THR A 79 26.49 13.55 -27.32
CA THR A 79 25.85 12.45 -26.61
C THR A 79 26.72 11.18 -26.61
N VAL A 80 26.82 10.51 -25.46
CA VAL A 80 27.41 9.18 -25.32
C VAL A 80 26.29 8.16 -25.10
N VAL A 81 26.19 7.17 -25.99
CA VAL A 81 25.23 6.07 -25.88
C VAL A 81 25.94 4.83 -25.36
N VAL A 82 25.35 4.14 -24.38
CA VAL A 82 25.86 2.88 -23.81
C VAL A 82 24.90 1.76 -24.16
N ASP A 83 25.30 0.87 -25.07
CA ASP A 83 24.48 -0.27 -25.52
C ASP A 83 25.20 -1.60 -25.27
N THR A 84 24.76 -2.48 -24.38
CA THR A 84 23.70 -2.28 -23.36
C THR A 84 24.33 -1.97 -22.01
N ALA A 85 23.63 -1.21 -21.16
CA ALA A 85 24.04 -0.92 -19.79
C ALA A 85 24.23 -2.20 -18.95
N GLY A 86 23.51 -3.28 -19.26
CA GLY A 86 23.73 -4.60 -18.68
C GLY A 86 25.12 -5.16 -19.02
N ARG A 87 25.49 -5.22 -20.31
CA ARG A 87 26.81 -5.67 -20.75
C ARG A 87 27.95 -4.75 -20.30
N ALA A 88 27.70 -3.46 -20.18
CA ALA A 88 28.63 -2.52 -19.58
C ALA A 88 28.94 -2.87 -18.11
N LEU A 89 27.91 -3.19 -17.31
CA LEU A 89 28.06 -3.64 -15.92
C LEU A 89 28.74 -5.02 -15.82
N ASP A 90 28.44 -5.96 -16.72
CA ASP A 90 29.13 -7.25 -16.80
C ASP A 90 30.64 -7.06 -17.02
N SER A 91 31.02 -6.20 -17.97
CA SER A 91 32.41 -5.89 -18.33
C SER A 91 33.17 -5.21 -17.18
N LEU A 92 32.55 -4.24 -16.50
CA LEU A 92 33.11 -3.63 -15.28
C LEU A 92 33.26 -4.65 -14.14
N SER A 93 32.30 -5.57 -13.98
CA SER A 93 32.35 -6.61 -12.95
C SER A 93 33.56 -7.53 -13.16
N ALA A 94 33.82 -7.95 -14.40
CA ALA A 94 34.99 -8.74 -14.76
C ALA A 94 36.30 -7.98 -14.49
N GLU A 95 36.38 -6.69 -14.83
CA GLU A 95 37.57 -5.88 -14.59
C GLU A 95 37.85 -5.63 -13.10
N LEU A 96 36.81 -5.41 -12.29
CA LEU A 96 36.95 -5.28 -10.84
C LEU A 96 37.45 -6.58 -10.18
N ILE A 97 36.96 -7.74 -10.62
CA ILE A 97 37.47 -9.04 -10.19
C ILE A 97 38.94 -9.23 -10.62
N ARG A 98 39.31 -8.80 -11.84
CA ARG A 98 40.69 -8.84 -12.34
C ARG A 98 41.64 -7.99 -11.49
N LYS A 99 41.23 -6.78 -11.12
CA LYS A 99 42.03 -5.86 -10.28
C LYS A 99 42.13 -6.29 -8.82
N ASN A 100 41.06 -6.86 -8.27
CA ASN A 100 41.03 -7.36 -6.90
C ASN A 100 40.26 -8.68 -6.81
N PRO A 101 40.97 -9.83 -6.78
CA PRO A 101 40.34 -11.15 -6.70
C PRO A 101 39.40 -11.35 -5.50
N LYS A 102 39.52 -10.54 -4.43
CA LYS A 102 38.59 -10.58 -3.27
C LYS A 102 37.17 -10.09 -3.60
N PHE A 103 36.99 -9.42 -4.74
CA PHE A 103 35.67 -9.06 -5.24
C PHE A 103 34.95 -10.23 -5.93
N LYS A 104 35.63 -11.38 -6.14
CA LYS A 104 35.00 -12.62 -6.60
C LYS A 104 34.32 -13.33 -5.43
N GLY A 105 33.03 -13.62 -5.57
CA GLY A 105 32.24 -14.44 -4.66
C GLY A 105 32.24 -15.92 -5.06
N ILE A 106 31.52 -16.72 -4.27
CA ILE A 106 31.28 -18.15 -4.54
C ILE A 106 30.52 -18.29 -5.87
N GLY A 107 30.88 -19.29 -6.68
CA GLY A 107 30.31 -19.47 -8.03
C GLY A 107 30.80 -18.48 -9.09
N GLY A 108 31.71 -17.56 -8.76
CA GLY A 108 32.32 -16.64 -9.73
C GLY A 108 31.55 -15.35 -10.01
N GLN A 109 30.40 -15.14 -9.35
CA GLN A 109 29.73 -13.84 -9.30
C GLN A 109 30.50 -12.83 -8.42
N LEU A 110 30.02 -11.59 -8.31
CA LEU A 110 30.61 -10.61 -7.38
C LEU A 110 30.30 -10.95 -5.92
N SER A 111 31.26 -10.69 -5.03
CA SER A 111 31.03 -10.68 -3.58
C SER A 111 30.27 -9.41 -3.16
N LEU A 112 29.74 -9.36 -1.92
CA LEU A 112 29.03 -8.17 -1.41
C LEU A 112 29.90 -6.89 -1.48
N GLN A 113 31.22 -7.02 -1.20
CA GLN A 113 32.18 -5.94 -1.38
C GLN A 113 32.38 -5.58 -2.86
N GLY A 114 32.39 -6.58 -3.74
CA GLY A 114 32.43 -6.41 -5.20
C GLY A 114 31.24 -5.62 -5.75
N PHE A 115 30.01 -5.89 -5.29
CA PHE A 115 28.83 -5.10 -5.65
C PHE A 115 28.91 -3.63 -5.19
N GLY A 116 29.49 -3.38 -4.01
CA GLY A 116 29.79 -2.02 -3.55
C GLY A 116 30.78 -1.28 -4.46
N ALA A 117 31.85 -1.97 -4.88
CA ALA A 117 32.84 -1.44 -5.82
C ALA A 117 32.25 -1.21 -7.22
N LEU A 118 31.42 -2.13 -7.73
CA LEU A 118 30.72 -2.01 -9.01
C LEU A 118 29.85 -0.75 -9.05
N LYS A 119 29.02 -0.56 -8.02
CA LYS A 119 28.18 0.63 -7.85
C LYS A 119 29.00 1.92 -7.89
N ALA A 120 30.08 1.98 -7.10
CA ALA A 120 30.93 3.16 -7.00
C ALA A 120 31.65 3.45 -8.33
N GLY A 121 32.22 2.43 -8.98
CA GLY A 121 32.92 2.54 -10.26
C GLY A 121 32.00 3.01 -11.38
N PHE A 122 30.84 2.37 -11.56
CA PHE A 122 29.89 2.74 -12.62
C PHE A 122 29.33 4.16 -12.42
N SER A 123 28.95 4.50 -11.19
CA SER A 123 28.46 5.86 -10.87
C SER A 123 29.56 6.91 -11.04
N GLY A 124 30.81 6.60 -10.68
CA GLY A 124 31.96 7.47 -10.89
C GLY A 124 32.23 7.73 -12.37
N TRP A 125 32.17 6.69 -13.20
CA TRP A 125 32.38 6.77 -14.65
C TRP A 125 31.27 7.57 -15.36
N LEU A 126 29.99 7.37 -15.00
CA LEU A 126 28.89 8.20 -15.51
C LEU A 126 29.04 9.67 -15.12
N ASN A 127 29.49 9.95 -13.88
CA ASN A 127 29.77 11.32 -13.45
C ASN A 127 30.99 11.94 -14.17
N LEU A 128 32.00 11.13 -14.54
CA LEU A 128 33.12 11.57 -15.38
C LEU A 128 32.62 12.03 -16.76
N LEU A 129 31.83 11.20 -17.44
CA LEU A 129 31.22 11.55 -18.74
C LEU A 129 30.34 12.81 -18.64
N LYS A 130 29.52 12.92 -17.58
CA LYS A 130 28.69 14.11 -17.32
C LYS A 130 29.55 15.36 -17.06
N SER A 131 30.73 15.21 -16.44
CA SER A 131 31.69 16.31 -16.22
C SER A 131 32.32 16.84 -17.52
N PHE A 132 32.36 16.03 -18.58
CA PHE A 132 32.78 16.46 -19.93
C PHE A 132 31.67 17.22 -20.69
N GLY A 133 30.54 17.50 -20.04
CA GLY A 133 29.42 18.24 -20.64
C GLY A 133 28.63 17.43 -21.67
N LYS A 134 28.63 16.09 -21.57
CA LYS A 134 27.93 15.19 -22.49
C LYS A 134 26.60 14.72 -21.92
N ASP A 135 25.60 14.56 -22.79
CA ASP A 135 24.42 13.77 -22.45
C ASP A 135 24.76 12.28 -22.48
N ILE A 136 24.10 11.49 -21.65
CA ILE A 136 24.35 10.05 -21.54
C ILE A 136 23.05 9.30 -21.78
N ILE A 137 23.03 8.38 -22.74
CA ILE A 137 21.89 7.50 -23.01
C ILE A 137 22.28 6.08 -22.61
N LEU A 138 21.57 5.51 -21.64
CA LEU A 138 21.72 4.13 -21.22
C LEU A 138 20.66 3.28 -21.91
N ILE A 139 21.07 2.35 -22.78
CA ILE A 139 20.15 1.38 -23.39
C ILE A 139 20.11 0.12 -22.52
N ALA A 140 18.91 -0.35 -22.19
CA ALA A 140 18.72 -1.58 -21.45
C ALA A 140 17.71 -2.51 -22.14
N HIS A 141 17.89 -3.81 -21.94
CA HIS A 141 16.82 -4.79 -22.16
C HIS A 141 15.87 -4.76 -20.95
N MET A 142 14.67 -5.27 -21.16
CA MET A 142 13.74 -5.57 -20.08
C MET A 142 13.40 -7.06 -20.08
N GLU A 143 13.17 -7.54 -18.87
CA GLU A 143 12.50 -8.80 -18.58
C GLU A 143 11.11 -8.49 -18.03
N GLU A 144 10.15 -9.33 -18.34
CA GLU A 144 8.83 -9.32 -17.72
C GLU A 144 8.89 -10.25 -16.51
N LYS A 145 8.49 -9.76 -15.34
CA LYS A 145 8.33 -10.57 -14.14
C LYS A 145 6.86 -10.58 -13.74
N GLN A 146 6.31 -11.77 -13.60
CA GLN A 146 5.02 -11.94 -12.96
C GLN A 146 5.15 -11.64 -11.46
N VAL A 147 4.32 -10.73 -10.94
CA VAL A 147 4.28 -10.34 -9.53
C VAL A 147 2.83 -10.44 -9.06
N GLY A 148 2.42 -11.66 -8.69
CA GLY A 148 1.01 -11.99 -8.50
C GLY A 148 0.33 -12.19 -9.86
N GLU A 149 -0.82 -11.55 -10.05
CA GLU A 149 -1.55 -11.57 -11.34
C GLU A 149 -1.00 -10.53 -12.34
N ASP A 150 -0.24 -9.53 -11.86
CA ASP A 150 0.30 -8.47 -12.71
C ASP A 150 1.60 -8.88 -13.42
N LEU A 151 1.66 -8.58 -14.72
CA LEU A 151 2.89 -8.63 -15.52
C LEU A 151 3.66 -7.32 -15.35
N VAL A 152 4.85 -7.39 -14.75
CA VAL A 152 5.61 -6.21 -14.33
C VAL A 152 6.97 -6.14 -15.03
N GLU A 153 7.18 -5.07 -15.79
CA GLU A 153 8.40 -4.78 -16.56
C GLU A 153 9.56 -4.38 -15.63
N ARG A 154 10.72 -4.99 -15.84
CA ARG A 154 11.96 -4.70 -15.08
C ARG A 154 13.17 -4.69 -16.01
N LEU A 155 14.20 -3.91 -15.68
CA LEU A 155 15.47 -3.93 -16.44
C LEU A 155 16.11 -5.33 -16.36
N ASP A 156 16.54 -5.88 -17.48
CA ASP A 156 17.27 -7.16 -17.57
C ASP A 156 18.77 -6.93 -17.35
N ILE A 157 19.18 -7.03 -16.08
CA ILE A 157 20.52 -6.70 -15.56
C ILE A 157 20.76 -7.56 -14.29
N GLN A 158 22.00 -7.92 -13.98
CA GLN A 158 22.28 -8.73 -12.78
C GLN A 158 22.16 -7.94 -11.46
N GLY A 159 21.41 -8.51 -10.50
CA GLY A 159 21.47 -8.16 -9.08
C GLY A 159 21.12 -6.70 -8.71
N GLY A 160 21.71 -6.24 -7.60
CA GLY A 160 21.45 -4.92 -7.01
C GLY A 160 21.81 -3.72 -7.90
N SER A 161 22.55 -3.95 -8.98
CA SER A 161 22.98 -2.95 -9.97
C SER A 161 21.80 -2.25 -10.67
N LYS A 162 20.64 -2.92 -10.80
CA LYS A 162 19.39 -2.30 -11.28
C LYS A 162 19.02 -1.05 -10.47
N GLY A 163 19.16 -1.16 -9.15
CA GLY A 163 18.87 -0.09 -8.19
C GLY A 163 19.72 1.16 -8.42
N GLU A 164 20.87 1.04 -9.08
CA GLU A 164 21.77 2.17 -9.33
C GLU A 164 21.45 2.88 -10.64
N ILE A 165 21.06 2.15 -11.70
CA ILE A 165 20.50 2.78 -12.91
C ILE A 165 19.19 3.51 -12.57
N TYR A 166 18.33 2.93 -11.73
CA TYR A 166 17.13 3.64 -11.24
C TYR A 166 17.45 4.90 -10.41
N LYS A 167 18.62 5.00 -9.78
CA LYS A 167 19.02 6.20 -9.02
C LYS A 167 19.68 7.25 -9.90
N VAL A 168 20.63 6.84 -10.74
CA VAL A 168 21.50 7.73 -11.53
C VAL A 168 20.81 8.29 -12.78
N ALA A 169 19.81 7.60 -13.34
CA ALA A 169 19.03 8.14 -14.45
C ALA A 169 18.22 9.38 -14.03
N ASP A 170 18.46 10.53 -14.66
CA ASP A 170 17.66 11.75 -14.52
C ASP A 170 16.27 11.56 -15.18
N VAL A 171 16.24 10.85 -16.32
CA VAL A 171 15.05 10.54 -17.13
C VAL A 171 15.02 9.04 -17.40
N MET A 172 13.84 8.42 -17.40
CA MET A 172 13.68 7.00 -17.70
C MET A 172 12.41 6.77 -18.51
N GLY A 173 12.57 6.19 -19.69
CA GLY A 173 11.47 5.92 -20.61
C GLY A 173 11.52 4.50 -21.18
N ARG A 174 10.35 3.98 -21.50
CA ARG A 174 10.17 2.66 -22.11
C ARG A 174 9.63 2.78 -23.52
N ILE A 175 10.04 1.87 -24.39
CA ILE A 175 9.45 1.71 -25.72
C ILE A 175 8.47 0.54 -25.67
N ARG A 176 7.20 0.80 -25.96
CA ARG A 176 6.12 -0.20 -26.01
C ARG A 176 5.47 -0.23 -27.39
N ILE A 177 4.75 -1.29 -27.70
CA ILE A 177 3.85 -1.36 -28.86
C ILE A 177 2.42 -1.16 -28.36
N GLU A 178 1.64 -0.33 -29.06
CA GLU A 178 0.21 -0.16 -28.86
C GLU A 178 -0.54 -0.50 -30.16
N GLY A 179 -1.75 -1.06 -30.03
CA GLY A 179 -2.58 -1.50 -31.16
C GLY A 179 -2.40 -2.96 -31.54
N SER A 180 -3.25 -3.45 -32.44
CA SER A 180 -3.25 -4.83 -32.93
C SER A 180 -3.41 -4.90 -34.46
N GLY A 181 -2.93 -5.99 -35.06
CA GLY A 181 -2.96 -6.18 -36.52
C GLY A 181 -2.04 -5.20 -37.26
N GLN A 182 -2.56 -4.57 -38.32
CA GLN A 182 -1.78 -3.66 -39.19
C GLN A 182 -1.57 -2.26 -38.59
N ASN A 183 -2.31 -1.87 -37.55
CA ASN A 183 -2.18 -0.56 -36.88
C ASN A 183 -1.34 -0.66 -35.60
N THR A 184 -0.18 -1.31 -35.66
CA THR A 184 0.77 -1.35 -34.54
C THR A 184 1.64 -0.09 -34.54
N LYS A 185 1.63 0.64 -33.42
CA LYS A 185 2.42 1.86 -33.19
C LYS A 185 3.44 1.62 -32.12
N ARG A 186 4.66 2.14 -32.29
CA ARG A 186 5.67 2.18 -31.22
C ARG A 186 5.50 3.48 -30.45
N LEU A 187 5.40 3.39 -29.13
CA LEU A 187 5.31 4.54 -28.23
C LEU A 187 6.54 4.60 -27.34
N LEU A 188 7.11 5.79 -27.19
CA LEU A 188 8.11 6.13 -26.19
C LEU A 188 7.39 6.83 -25.03
N ASP A 189 7.43 6.22 -23.85
CA ASP A 189 6.67 6.66 -22.67
C ASP A 189 7.60 6.80 -21.46
N PHE A 190 7.67 8.01 -20.90
CA PHE A 190 8.46 8.34 -19.72
C PHE A 190 7.66 8.21 -18.41
N ASN A 191 6.33 8.00 -18.50
CA ASN A 191 5.44 8.05 -17.34
C ASN A 191 5.53 6.75 -16.52
N PRO A 192 5.60 6.84 -15.18
CA PRO A 192 5.52 5.66 -14.32
C PRO A 192 4.13 5.02 -14.40
N SER A 193 4.06 3.69 -14.34
CA SER A 193 2.80 2.95 -14.20
C SER A 193 2.95 1.79 -13.19
N ALA A 194 1.84 1.17 -12.79
CA ALA A 194 1.85 -0.02 -11.95
C ALA A 194 2.78 -1.12 -12.52
N SER A 195 2.68 -1.36 -13.84
CA SER A 195 3.47 -2.35 -14.56
C SER A 195 4.89 -1.94 -14.97
N GLY A 196 5.33 -0.68 -14.84
CA GLY A 196 6.62 -0.26 -15.40
C GLY A 196 7.21 1.03 -14.85
N PHE A 197 8.55 1.10 -14.81
CA PHE A 197 9.27 2.25 -14.28
C PHE A 197 9.34 3.39 -15.30
N GLY A 198 9.01 4.60 -14.86
CA GLY A 198 9.18 5.81 -15.63
C GLY A 198 9.69 6.94 -14.75
N LYS A 199 10.50 7.83 -15.31
CA LYS A 199 10.87 9.12 -14.71
C LYS A 199 10.63 10.22 -15.74
N ASN A 200 9.60 11.01 -15.49
CA ASN A 200 9.15 12.07 -16.38
C ASN A 200 9.18 13.45 -15.69
N PRO A 201 10.37 14.00 -15.41
CA PRO A 201 10.46 15.28 -14.70
C PRO A 201 9.90 16.46 -15.51
N ALA A 202 9.82 16.33 -16.84
CA ALA A 202 9.22 17.32 -17.74
C ALA A 202 7.73 17.07 -18.07
N GLN A 203 7.08 16.07 -17.43
CA GLN A 203 5.66 15.75 -17.59
C GLN A 203 5.19 15.55 -19.06
N LEU A 204 6.06 15.03 -19.92
CA LEU A 204 5.75 14.78 -21.33
C LEU A 204 4.70 13.66 -21.50
N PRO A 205 3.67 13.83 -22.36
CA PRO A 205 2.79 12.72 -22.72
C PRO A 205 3.56 11.65 -23.51
N ALA A 206 3.03 10.43 -23.57
CA ALA A 206 3.59 9.36 -24.40
C ALA A 206 3.69 9.80 -25.87
N GLN A 207 4.85 9.55 -26.49
CA GLN A 207 5.18 10.01 -27.85
C GLN A 207 5.14 8.85 -28.83
N GLU A 208 4.51 9.02 -29.99
CA GLU A 208 4.66 8.05 -31.08
C GLU A 208 6.09 8.13 -31.64
N VAL A 209 6.69 6.96 -31.91
CA VAL A 209 8.04 6.82 -32.44
C VAL A 209 7.96 6.83 -33.97
N PRO A 210 8.37 7.92 -34.65
CA PRO A 210 8.27 8.04 -36.10
C PRO A 210 9.26 7.12 -36.81
N HIS A 211 9.16 7.04 -38.13
CA HIS A 211 10.20 6.44 -38.93
C HIS A 211 11.44 7.34 -38.94
N PHE A 212 12.60 6.86 -38.49
CA PHE A 212 13.79 7.69 -38.25
C PHE A 212 14.35 8.36 -39.52
N SER A 213 14.00 7.89 -40.73
CA SER A 213 14.34 8.59 -41.98
C SER A 213 13.55 9.90 -42.19
N GLN A 214 12.41 10.07 -41.50
CA GLN A 214 11.58 11.27 -41.54
C GLN A 214 11.95 12.23 -40.40
N CYS A 215 12.35 11.67 -39.25
CA CYS A 215 12.76 12.41 -38.06
C CYS A 215 14.15 11.92 -37.58
N PRO A 216 15.25 12.32 -38.25
CA PRO A 216 16.60 11.87 -37.91
C PRO A 216 17.10 12.37 -36.56
N ASP A 217 16.50 13.46 -36.04
CA ASP A 217 16.86 14.11 -34.77
C ASP A 217 15.80 13.90 -33.68
N TYR A 218 14.99 12.84 -33.78
CA TYR A 218 13.83 12.59 -32.91
C TYR A 218 14.18 12.60 -31.42
N LEU A 219 15.17 11.81 -30.99
CA LEU A 219 15.54 11.74 -29.58
C LEU A 219 16.28 13.01 -29.13
N SER A 220 17.03 13.66 -30.02
CA SER A 220 17.63 14.98 -29.79
C SER A 220 16.56 16.02 -29.44
N ALA A 221 15.48 16.10 -30.22
CA ALA A 221 14.36 17.00 -29.98
C ALA A 221 13.70 16.72 -28.62
N ILE A 222 13.46 15.46 -28.26
CA ILE A 222 12.89 15.08 -26.96
C ILE A 222 13.81 15.50 -25.80
N ILE A 223 15.11 15.18 -25.86
CA ILE A 223 16.08 15.54 -24.82
C ILE A 223 16.16 17.08 -24.68
N SER A 224 16.14 17.82 -25.79
CA SER A 224 16.08 19.28 -25.81
C SER A 224 14.81 19.83 -25.14
N THR A 225 13.63 19.28 -25.46
CA THR A 225 12.36 19.67 -24.81
C THR A 225 12.39 19.41 -23.30
N ILE A 226 12.92 18.27 -22.85
CA ILE A 226 13.04 17.97 -21.41
C ILE A 226 13.95 18.99 -20.73
N LYS A 227 15.11 19.32 -21.31
CA LYS A 227 16.00 20.36 -20.78
C LYS A 227 15.32 21.73 -20.73
N GLN A 228 14.58 22.11 -21.78
CA GLN A 228 13.88 23.39 -21.83
C GLN A 228 12.84 23.50 -20.72
N GLU A 229 12.00 22.49 -20.53
CA GLU A 229 10.95 22.51 -19.50
C GLU A 229 11.53 22.47 -18.08
N LEU A 230 12.58 21.67 -17.84
CA LEU A 230 13.30 21.67 -16.55
C LEU A 230 13.91 23.04 -16.21
N ASN A 231 14.56 23.69 -17.18
CA ASN A 231 15.14 25.01 -16.97
C ASN A 231 14.06 26.10 -16.81
N LYS A 232 12.94 25.99 -17.53
CA LYS A 232 11.77 26.87 -17.39
C LYS A 232 11.16 26.77 -15.99
N GLN A 233 10.94 25.57 -15.46
CA GLN A 233 10.46 25.38 -14.08
C GLN A 233 11.42 26.00 -13.05
N SER A 234 12.74 25.88 -13.24
CA SER A 234 13.72 26.58 -12.39
C SER A 234 13.66 28.11 -12.51
N GLU A 235 13.28 28.66 -13.67
CA GLU A 235 13.18 30.11 -13.87
C GLU A 235 11.85 30.70 -13.36
N GLU A 236 10.75 29.94 -13.46
CA GLU A 236 9.46 30.29 -12.87
C GLU A 236 9.53 30.26 -11.34
N ALA A 237 10.19 29.25 -10.76
CA ALA A 237 10.51 29.21 -9.33
C ALA A 237 11.35 30.43 -8.89
N ARG A 238 12.34 30.84 -9.69
CA ARG A 238 13.13 32.06 -9.45
C ARG A 238 12.25 33.32 -9.46
N LYS A 239 11.42 33.51 -10.50
CA LYS A 239 10.52 34.66 -10.64
C LYS A 239 9.52 34.74 -9.47
N SER A 240 8.99 33.61 -9.02
CA SER A 240 8.14 33.54 -7.82
C SER A 240 8.90 33.97 -6.57
N GLN A 241 10.10 33.43 -6.33
CA GLN A 241 10.92 33.81 -5.17
C GLN A 241 11.38 35.27 -5.18
N GLU A 242 11.77 35.82 -6.33
CA GLU A 242 12.15 37.23 -6.46
C GLU A 242 10.96 38.16 -6.22
N ASN A 243 9.78 37.82 -6.75
CA ASN A 243 8.55 38.56 -6.46
C ASN A 243 8.19 38.50 -4.98
N LEU A 244 8.29 37.32 -4.34
CA LEU A 244 8.08 37.16 -2.89
C LEU A 244 9.11 37.93 -2.04
N GLN A 245 10.38 37.96 -2.44
CA GLN A 245 11.41 38.73 -1.74
C GLN A 245 11.19 40.24 -1.86
N ARG A 246 10.89 40.72 -3.08
CA ARG A 246 10.55 42.12 -3.32
C ARG A 246 9.31 42.53 -2.53
N LEU A 247 8.25 41.72 -2.62
CA LEU A 247 7.03 41.91 -1.84
C LEU A 247 7.31 41.92 -0.33
N ARG A 248 8.21 41.08 0.18
CA ARG A 248 8.61 41.08 1.60
C ARG A 248 9.29 42.38 2.01
N VAL A 249 10.12 42.97 1.15
CA VAL A 249 10.74 44.28 1.38
C VAL A 249 9.69 45.39 1.33
N ASP A 250 8.86 45.43 0.29
CA ASP A 250 7.82 46.44 0.11
C ASP A 250 6.83 46.44 1.29
N LEU A 251 6.39 45.26 1.74
CA LEU A 251 5.51 45.10 2.90
C LEU A 251 6.20 45.40 4.25
N GLN A 252 7.53 45.23 4.35
CA GLN A 252 8.29 45.63 5.53
C GLN A 252 8.39 47.16 5.69
N CYS A 253 8.14 47.93 4.64
CA CYS A 253 8.13 49.40 4.67
C CYS A 253 6.80 50.00 5.18
N LEU A 254 5.72 49.21 5.31
CA LEU A 254 4.43 49.68 5.83
C LEU A 254 4.52 49.93 7.34
N GLU A 255 4.12 51.10 7.84
CA GLU A 255 4.29 51.47 9.26
C GLU A 255 3.00 51.89 9.97
N SER A 256 1.97 52.30 9.22
CA SER A 256 0.68 52.74 9.75
C SER A 256 -0.46 51.74 9.49
N GLU A 257 -1.57 51.89 10.21
CA GLU A 257 -2.78 51.10 10.00
C GLU A 257 -3.37 51.32 8.60
N GLU A 258 -3.29 52.54 8.07
CA GLU A 258 -3.75 52.93 6.73
C GLU A 258 -2.92 52.23 5.64
N ASP A 259 -1.58 52.17 5.78
CA ASP A 259 -0.69 51.43 4.86
C ASP A 259 -1.06 49.95 4.76
N PHE A 260 -1.37 49.32 5.90
CA PHE A 260 -1.78 47.91 5.94
C PHE A 260 -3.20 47.71 5.39
N GLN A 261 -4.13 48.64 5.63
CA GLN A 261 -5.49 48.62 5.08
C GLN A 261 -5.46 48.67 3.53
N ASP A 262 -4.66 49.57 2.96
CA ASP A 262 -4.49 49.71 1.51
C ASP A 262 -3.80 48.48 0.89
N ALA A 263 -2.76 47.95 1.54
CA ALA A 263 -2.14 46.70 1.11
C ALA A 263 -3.12 45.51 1.15
N VAL A 264 -4.02 45.45 2.13
CA VAL A 264 -5.06 44.42 2.24
C VAL A 264 -6.05 44.48 1.09
N GLU A 265 -6.51 45.66 0.69
CA GLU A 265 -7.36 45.82 -0.50
C GLU A 265 -6.59 45.47 -1.78
N HIS A 266 -5.35 45.94 -1.93
CA HIS A 266 -4.51 45.65 -3.10
C HIS A 266 -4.26 44.15 -3.28
N PHE A 267 -4.00 43.42 -2.19
CA PHE A 267 -3.78 41.98 -2.21
C PHE A 267 -5.06 41.15 -2.06
N ARG A 268 -6.28 41.73 -2.09
CA ARG A 268 -7.56 41.04 -1.91
C ARG A 268 -7.75 39.85 -2.86
N GLU A 269 -7.33 39.97 -4.13
CA GLU A 269 -7.41 38.90 -5.13
C GLU A 269 -6.10 38.13 -5.37
N ALA A 270 -5.02 38.49 -4.67
CA ALA A 270 -3.70 37.87 -4.87
C ALA A 270 -3.62 36.41 -4.38
N LEU A 271 -2.52 35.74 -4.74
CA LEU A 271 -2.17 34.39 -4.27
C LEU A 271 -2.17 34.30 -2.74
N SER A 272 -2.48 33.11 -2.20
CA SER A 272 -2.51 32.83 -0.76
C SER A 272 -1.19 33.18 -0.07
N GLU A 273 -0.06 32.88 -0.71
CA GLU A 273 1.29 33.13 -0.20
C GLU A 273 1.54 34.62 0.07
N HIS A 274 1.09 35.50 -0.83
CA HIS A 274 1.21 36.96 -0.66
C HIS A 274 0.37 37.44 0.54
N LYS A 275 -0.86 36.90 0.70
CA LYS A 275 -1.75 37.20 1.82
C LYS A 275 -1.20 36.68 3.15
N HIS A 276 -0.53 35.52 3.16
CA HIS A 276 0.14 35.00 4.34
C HIS A 276 1.33 35.88 4.75
N LEU A 277 2.15 36.30 3.78
CA LEU A 277 3.29 37.20 4.00
C LEU A 277 2.87 38.56 4.57
N LEU A 278 1.81 39.17 4.03
CA LEU A 278 1.20 40.40 4.57
C LEU A 278 0.75 40.24 6.03
N ASN A 279 0.04 39.14 6.34
CA ASN A 279 -0.41 38.85 7.71
C ASN A 279 0.75 38.53 8.67
N GLU A 280 1.84 37.92 8.19
CA GLU A 280 3.06 37.68 8.98
C GLU A 280 3.70 39.01 9.38
N ILE A 281 3.88 39.92 8.42
CA ILE A 281 4.55 41.21 8.63
C ILE A 281 3.67 42.15 9.48
N ALA A 282 2.37 42.25 9.20
CA ALA A 282 1.43 43.05 9.99
C ALA A 282 1.49 42.66 11.48
N LYS A 283 1.42 41.34 11.78
CA LYS A 283 1.57 40.83 13.15
C LYS A 283 2.92 41.16 13.77
N SER A 284 4.01 41.07 13.00
CA SER A 284 5.36 41.40 13.50
C SER A 284 5.50 42.87 13.90
N LYS A 285 4.72 43.77 13.27
CA LYS A 285 4.62 45.19 13.61
C LYS A 285 3.49 45.53 14.61
N GLY A 286 2.80 44.52 15.15
CA GLY A 286 1.76 44.70 16.17
C GLY A 286 0.34 44.96 15.62
N PHE A 287 0.14 44.97 14.30
CA PHE A 287 -1.16 45.13 13.68
C PHE A 287 -1.93 43.80 13.62
N ALA A 288 -3.22 43.85 13.92
CA ALA A 288 -4.12 42.70 13.92
C ALA A 288 -5.31 42.95 12.99
N PHE A 289 -5.55 42.03 12.06
CA PHE A 289 -6.60 42.17 11.06
C PHE A 289 -7.99 42.04 11.71
N ASN A 290 -8.73 43.15 11.81
CA ASN A 290 -10.10 43.16 12.28
C ASN A 290 -11.06 42.75 11.14
N LYS A 291 -11.95 41.77 11.38
CA LYS A 291 -12.75 41.14 10.31
C LYS A 291 -14.08 41.85 10.01
N ASP A 292 -14.38 42.92 10.74
CA ASP A 292 -15.77 43.34 10.93
C ASP A 292 -16.21 44.58 10.12
N GLU A 293 -15.30 45.33 9.47
CA GLU A 293 -15.63 46.67 8.89
C GLU A 293 -15.35 46.88 7.37
N GLY A 294 -14.99 45.84 6.61
CA GLY A 294 -14.43 45.97 5.24
C GLY A 294 -15.30 45.56 4.04
N GLY A 295 -16.59 45.27 4.22
CA GLY A 295 -17.46 44.85 3.12
C GLY A 295 -18.94 44.83 3.47
N GLY A 296 -19.77 45.46 2.62
CA GLY A 296 -21.22 45.53 2.80
C GLY A 296 -21.81 44.17 3.13
N LEU A 297 -22.49 44.08 4.28
CA LEU A 297 -22.67 42.85 5.05
C LEU A 297 -23.12 41.68 4.15
N MET A 298 -22.19 40.83 3.75
CA MET A 298 -22.52 39.64 2.97
C MET A 298 -23.13 38.62 3.92
N ILE A 299 -24.43 38.74 4.18
CA ILE A 299 -25.18 37.92 5.13
C ILE A 299 -25.07 36.46 4.68
N ARG A 300 -24.15 35.75 5.32
CA ARG A 300 -23.78 34.38 4.98
C ARG A 300 -24.29 33.44 6.06
N ILE A 301 -25.35 32.73 5.75
CA ILE A 301 -26.06 31.88 6.70
C ILE A 301 -25.79 30.42 6.36
N SER A 302 -25.25 29.65 7.30
CA SER A 302 -25.13 28.21 7.15
C SER A 302 -26.39 27.48 7.62
N ALA A 303 -26.61 26.24 7.16
CA ALA A 303 -27.67 25.40 7.72
C ALA A 303 -27.52 25.20 9.24
N THR A 304 -26.27 25.11 9.72
CA THR A 304 -25.95 25.03 11.16
C THR A 304 -26.30 26.32 11.91
N ASN A 305 -26.14 27.50 11.29
CA ASN A 305 -26.56 28.78 11.90
C ASN A 305 -28.08 28.84 12.05
N LEU A 306 -28.84 28.37 11.06
CA LEU A 306 -30.31 28.30 11.12
C LEU A 306 -30.78 27.34 12.23
N GLU A 307 -30.14 26.18 12.36
CA GLU A 307 -30.45 25.22 13.41
C GLU A 307 -30.08 25.73 14.82
N ALA A 308 -28.93 26.40 14.97
CA ALA A 308 -28.54 27.04 16.23
C ALA A 308 -29.54 28.15 16.62
N PHE A 309 -29.95 28.99 15.67
CA PHE A 309 -30.96 30.01 15.91
C PHE A 309 -32.33 29.42 16.28
N ARG A 310 -32.75 28.31 15.64
CA ARG A 310 -33.98 27.58 16.02
C ARG A 310 -33.93 27.10 17.46
N ARG A 311 -32.83 26.48 17.88
CA ARG A 311 -32.64 25.95 19.24
C ARG A 311 -32.62 27.07 20.28
N TRP A 312 -31.86 28.14 20.04
CA TRP A 312 -31.87 29.33 20.88
C TRP A 312 -33.29 29.87 21.08
N LYS A 313 -34.03 30.07 19.98
CA LYS A 313 -35.41 30.60 19.99
C LYS A 313 -36.45 29.63 20.56
N ALA A 314 -36.08 28.39 20.86
CA ALA A 314 -36.94 27.39 21.50
C ALA A 314 -36.61 27.20 22.99
N ASN A 315 -35.47 27.71 23.46
CA ASN A 315 -35.07 27.67 24.85
C ASN A 315 -35.45 29.00 25.53
N PRO A 316 -36.45 29.03 26.45
CA PRO A 316 -36.87 30.27 27.11
C PRO A 316 -35.81 30.87 28.03
N ASP A 317 -34.82 30.07 28.46
CA ASP A 317 -33.76 30.47 29.39
C ASP A 317 -32.48 30.96 28.68
N ALA A 318 -32.44 30.97 27.34
CA ALA A 318 -31.23 31.33 26.58
C ALA A 318 -31.12 32.85 26.32
N GLU A 319 -30.00 33.45 26.68
CA GLU A 319 -29.77 34.89 26.48
C GLU A 319 -29.43 35.23 25.02
N LEU A 320 -29.79 36.44 24.57
CA LEU A 320 -29.46 36.94 23.23
C LEU A 320 -27.94 37.02 22.97
N ASN A 321 -27.15 37.28 24.01
CA ASN A 321 -25.69 37.37 23.89
C ASN A 321 -25.05 36.02 23.53
N GLU A 322 -25.65 34.89 23.92
CA GLU A 322 -25.13 33.56 23.61
C GLU A 322 -25.15 33.29 22.09
N ILE A 323 -26.30 33.54 21.45
CA ILE A 323 -26.45 33.31 20.01
C ILE A 323 -25.65 34.33 19.19
N ILE A 324 -25.48 35.57 19.66
CA ILE A 324 -24.60 36.56 19.03
C ILE A 324 -23.13 36.10 19.09
N ASN A 325 -22.65 35.66 20.26
CA ASN A 325 -21.28 35.19 20.42
C ASN A 325 -21.01 33.91 19.61
N TYR A 326 -22.00 33.01 19.48
CA TYR A 326 -21.94 31.85 18.60
C TYR A 326 -21.84 32.25 17.12
N LEU A 327 -22.71 33.13 16.63
CA LEU A 327 -22.73 33.56 15.23
C LEU A 327 -21.46 34.33 14.82
N LEU A 328 -20.93 35.16 15.73
CA LEU A 328 -19.67 35.87 15.56
C LEU A 328 -18.42 34.99 15.80
N LYS A 329 -18.60 33.70 16.15
CA LYS A 329 -17.53 32.75 16.50
C LYS A 329 -16.58 33.24 17.60
N LYS A 330 -17.09 34.09 18.52
CA LYS A 330 -16.35 34.60 19.68
C LYS A 330 -16.20 33.53 20.76
N THR A 331 -17.13 32.58 20.81
CA THR A 331 -17.01 31.39 21.65
C THR A 331 -16.07 30.37 21.00
N PRO A 332 -14.97 29.93 21.65
CA PRO A 332 -14.12 28.87 21.13
C PRO A 332 -14.91 27.54 21.02
N PRO A 333 -14.57 26.66 20.06
CA PRO A 333 -15.22 25.36 19.97
C PRO A 333 -14.95 24.54 21.23
N THR A 334 -15.98 23.92 21.79
CA THR A 334 -15.81 22.99 22.92
C THR A 334 -15.03 21.75 22.48
N GLU A 335 -14.38 21.06 23.41
CA GLU A 335 -13.70 19.78 23.13
C GLU A 335 -14.62 18.79 22.39
N ALA A 336 -15.89 18.73 22.78
CA ALA A 336 -16.89 17.90 22.13
C ALA A 336 -17.16 18.29 20.66
N MET A 337 -17.09 19.58 20.31
CA MET A 337 -17.22 20.08 18.93
C MET A 337 -15.93 19.84 18.13
N ALA A 338 -14.76 20.08 18.71
CA ALA A 338 -13.47 19.81 18.08
C ALA A 338 -13.30 18.32 17.74
N ALA A 339 -13.68 17.44 18.67
CA ALA A 339 -13.76 16.00 18.44
C ALA A 339 -14.77 15.64 17.34
N GLY A 340 -15.90 16.34 17.25
CA GLY A 340 -16.85 16.16 16.16
C GLY A 340 -16.22 16.47 14.79
N SER A 341 -15.57 17.63 14.65
CA SER A 341 -14.91 18.01 13.39
C SER A 341 -13.77 17.06 13.00
N ALA A 342 -12.97 16.59 13.96
CA ALA A 342 -11.92 15.61 13.73
C ALA A 342 -12.48 14.26 13.24
N PHE A 343 -13.61 13.81 13.81
CA PHE A 343 -14.28 12.58 13.39
C PHE A 343 -14.84 12.63 11.97
N HIS A 344 -15.34 13.79 11.51
CA HIS A 344 -15.84 13.94 10.14
C HIS A 344 -14.71 13.75 9.11
N LYS A 345 -13.52 14.32 9.38
CA LYS A 345 -12.32 14.14 8.56
C LYS A 345 -11.82 12.69 8.48
N VAL A 346 -12.05 11.89 9.53
CA VAL A 346 -11.77 10.45 9.50
C VAL A 346 -12.65 9.76 8.46
N LEU A 347 -13.97 10.01 8.48
CA LEU A 347 -14.91 9.41 7.54
C LEU A 347 -14.74 9.95 6.10
N GLU A 348 -14.40 11.23 5.95
CA GLU A 348 -14.04 11.86 4.68
C GLU A 348 -12.87 11.09 4.01
N LYS A 349 -11.78 10.89 4.74
CA LYS A 349 -10.53 10.30 4.24
C LYS A 349 -10.47 8.77 4.28
N ALA A 350 -11.48 8.11 4.83
CA ALA A 350 -11.55 6.66 4.98
C ALA A 350 -11.45 5.92 3.63
N SER A 351 -10.33 5.25 3.36
CA SER A 351 -10.21 4.29 2.26
C SER A 351 -11.03 3.02 2.53
N LEU A 352 -11.20 2.18 1.51
CA LEU A 352 -11.81 0.85 1.67
C LEU A 352 -10.99 0.02 2.68
N GLY A 353 -11.64 -0.48 3.74
CA GLY A 353 -11.00 -1.25 4.81
C GLY A 353 -11.76 -1.15 6.13
N GLU A 354 -11.23 -1.79 7.17
CA GLU A 354 -11.78 -1.67 8.53
C GLU A 354 -11.21 -0.44 9.24
N LEU A 355 -12.08 0.55 9.50
CA LEU A 355 -11.76 1.61 10.47
C LEU A 355 -11.65 0.97 11.85
N ASN A 356 -10.47 1.08 12.47
CA ASN A 356 -10.17 0.42 13.74
C ASN A 356 -9.88 1.43 14.84
N ILE A 357 -8.73 2.11 14.80
CA ILE A 357 -8.42 3.24 15.69
C ILE A 357 -7.78 4.35 14.84
N GLU A 358 -8.52 5.45 14.70
CA GLU A 358 -8.18 6.55 13.80
C GLU A 358 -7.78 7.79 14.58
N GLN A 359 -6.67 8.42 14.21
CA GLN A 359 -6.18 9.65 14.85
C GLN A 359 -6.30 10.84 13.90
N MET A 360 -6.95 11.90 14.36
CA MET A 360 -7.18 13.11 13.56
C MET A 360 -7.26 14.34 14.46
N ASP A 361 -6.58 15.43 14.08
CA ASP A 361 -6.52 16.71 14.81
C ASP A 361 -6.26 16.58 16.34
N GLY A 362 -5.50 15.56 16.77
CA GLY A 362 -5.19 15.30 18.19
C GLY A 362 -6.22 14.45 18.96
N PHE A 363 -7.32 14.05 18.33
CA PHE A 363 -8.31 13.12 18.88
C PHE A 363 -8.09 11.71 18.37
N THR A 364 -8.41 10.71 19.19
CA THR A 364 -8.41 9.29 18.80
C THR A 364 -9.83 8.73 18.79
N PHE A 365 -10.25 8.11 17.69
CA PHE A 365 -11.57 7.50 17.52
C PHE A 365 -11.41 5.99 17.36
N ASP A 366 -11.95 5.23 18.30
CA ASP A 366 -11.87 3.78 18.32
C ASP A 366 -13.20 3.20 17.84
N PHE A 367 -13.20 2.59 16.67
CA PHE A 367 -14.36 1.99 16.03
C PHE A 367 -14.54 0.50 16.41
N SER A 368 -13.64 -0.11 17.19
CA SER A 368 -13.62 -1.56 17.49
C SER A 368 -14.84 -2.14 18.23
N LYS A 369 -15.89 -1.34 18.44
CA LYS A 369 -17.16 -1.73 19.05
C LYS A 369 -18.38 -1.57 18.13
N ILE A 370 -18.17 -1.22 16.87
CA ILE A 370 -19.24 -1.09 15.87
C ILE A 370 -19.43 -2.42 15.10
N GLU A 371 -20.41 -3.22 15.49
CA GLU A 371 -20.78 -4.47 14.78
C GLU A 371 -21.64 -4.19 13.53
N SER A 372 -21.40 -3.07 12.84
CA SER A 372 -22.26 -2.58 11.76
C SER A 372 -21.45 -1.90 10.65
N GLU A 373 -21.71 -2.32 9.42
CA GLU A 373 -21.16 -1.70 8.21
C GLU A 373 -21.54 -0.22 8.08
N ILE A 374 -20.58 0.57 7.60
CA ILE A 374 -20.76 1.98 7.25
C ILE A 374 -20.56 2.12 5.74
N ALA A 375 -21.66 2.30 5.00
CA ALA A 375 -21.58 2.61 3.57
C ALA A 375 -21.30 4.12 3.40
N LEU A 376 -20.10 4.46 2.94
CA LEU A 376 -19.67 5.84 2.65
C LEU A 376 -19.62 6.07 1.14
N PRO A 377 -20.47 6.96 0.57
CA PRO A 377 -20.40 7.34 -0.84
C PRO A 377 -19.03 7.86 -1.26
N GLU A 378 -18.72 7.81 -2.56
CA GLU A 378 -17.51 8.39 -3.14
C GLU A 378 -17.48 9.92 -3.04
N THR A 379 -18.63 10.59 -3.21
CA THR A 379 -18.74 12.04 -3.09
C THR A 379 -18.85 12.43 -1.61
N ARG A 380 -17.73 12.92 -1.06
CA ARG A 380 -17.57 13.34 0.36
C ARG A 380 -17.23 14.82 0.46
N GLU A 381 -17.50 15.40 1.63
CA GLU A 381 -17.38 16.84 1.95
C GLU A 381 -17.91 17.77 0.83
N ARG A 382 -19.14 17.52 0.34
CA ARG A 382 -19.68 18.33 -0.75
C ARG A 382 -20.25 19.65 -0.23
N LYS A 383 -19.65 20.76 -0.67
CA LYS A 383 -20.12 22.11 -0.39
C LYS A 383 -21.09 22.63 -1.45
N ILE A 384 -22.10 23.38 -1.02
CA ILE A 384 -22.99 24.18 -1.87
C ILE A 384 -23.05 25.63 -1.39
N THR A 385 -23.25 26.55 -2.32
CA THR A 385 -23.53 27.96 -2.06
C THR A 385 -24.71 28.38 -2.91
N ARG A 386 -25.74 28.97 -2.30
CA ARG A 386 -26.96 29.44 -2.98
C ARG A 386 -27.27 30.86 -2.53
N GLN A 387 -27.40 31.79 -3.48
CA GLN A 387 -27.80 33.16 -3.18
C GLN A 387 -29.31 33.33 -3.37
N GLN A 388 -29.95 34.04 -2.45
CA GLN A 388 -31.38 34.33 -2.50
C GLN A 388 -31.68 35.70 -1.87
N MET A 389 -32.69 36.38 -2.39
CA MET A 389 -33.25 37.57 -1.75
C MET A 389 -34.15 37.16 -0.59
N VAL A 390 -33.85 37.63 0.62
CA VAL A 390 -34.68 37.42 1.82
C VAL A 390 -35.03 38.80 2.37
N ASN A 391 -36.33 39.13 2.45
CA ASN A 391 -36.84 40.42 2.92
C ASN A 391 -36.21 41.67 2.26
N GLY A 392 -35.70 41.55 1.03
CA GLY A 392 -35.05 42.65 0.30
C GLY A 392 -33.52 42.66 0.36
N GLU A 393 -32.90 41.79 1.17
CA GLU A 393 -31.45 41.68 1.31
C GLU A 393 -30.90 40.44 0.58
N ARG A 394 -29.64 40.52 0.09
CA ARG A 394 -28.95 39.39 -0.55
C ARG A 394 -28.33 38.48 0.51
N VAL A 395 -28.96 37.33 0.74
CA VAL A 395 -28.46 36.29 1.64
C VAL A 395 -27.74 35.21 0.85
N THR A 396 -26.54 34.82 1.31
CA THR A 396 -25.77 33.70 0.77
C THR A 396 -25.90 32.49 1.71
N PHE A 397 -26.74 31.54 1.34
CA PHE A 397 -26.86 30.26 2.03
C PHE A 397 -25.67 29.34 1.69
N VAL A 398 -25.10 28.69 2.70
CA VAL A 398 -24.00 27.72 2.51
C VAL A 398 -24.28 26.42 3.27
N GLY A 399 -24.23 25.31 2.54
CA GLY A 399 -24.30 23.96 3.11
C GLY A 399 -23.00 23.20 2.84
N ILE A 400 -22.63 22.33 3.77
CA ILE A 400 -21.60 21.31 3.57
C ILE A 400 -22.19 20.00 4.09
N VAL A 401 -22.24 18.99 3.23
CA VAL A 401 -22.72 17.64 3.58
C VAL A 401 -21.53 16.70 3.66
N ASP A 402 -21.55 15.79 4.63
CA ASP A 402 -20.39 14.93 4.90
C ASP A 402 -20.19 13.90 3.78
N ALA A 403 -21.28 13.31 3.26
CA ALA A 403 -21.27 12.55 2.02
C ALA A 403 -22.63 12.60 1.28
N MET A 404 -22.65 12.27 -0.01
CA MET A 404 -23.89 12.09 -0.78
C MET A 404 -23.75 11.15 -1.97
N ASP A 405 -24.86 10.55 -2.38
CA ASP A 405 -25.03 9.91 -3.69
C ASP A 405 -25.92 10.78 -4.62
N ALA A 406 -26.34 10.24 -5.76
CA ALA A 406 -27.18 10.94 -6.74
C ALA A 406 -28.56 11.39 -6.21
N THR A 407 -29.05 10.83 -5.10
CA THR A 407 -30.40 11.05 -4.55
C THR A 407 -30.47 11.19 -3.02
N THR A 408 -29.46 10.69 -2.31
CA THR A 408 -29.38 10.64 -0.84
C THR A 408 -28.22 11.48 -0.32
N ILE A 409 -28.50 12.28 0.72
CA ILE A 409 -27.48 12.95 1.52
C ILE A 409 -27.24 12.15 2.80
N TYR A 410 -25.98 12.05 3.21
CA TYR A 410 -25.55 11.43 4.45
C TYR A 410 -24.86 12.48 5.32
N ASP A 411 -25.33 12.61 6.56
CA ASP A 411 -24.79 13.53 7.56
C ASP A 411 -24.41 12.71 8.79
N HIS A 412 -23.13 12.75 9.12
CA HIS A 412 -22.54 12.01 10.21
C HIS A 412 -22.64 12.86 11.48
N LYS A 413 -22.96 12.25 12.63
CA LYS A 413 -23.02 12.97 13.91
C LYS A 413 -22.40 12.14 15.02
N LEU A 414 -21.38 12.69 15.66
CA LEU A 414 -20.73 12.10 16.82
C LEU A 414 -21.40 12.57 18.13
N THR A 415 -22.22 11.73 18.75
CA THR A 415 -23.06 12.10 19.90
C THR A 415 -22.76 11.25 21.15
N GLY A 416 -22.86 11.84 22.35
CA GLY A 416 -22.74 11.09 23.61
C GLY A 416 -24.00 10.31 23.99
N SER A 417 -25.16 10.71 23.45
CA SER A 417 -26.45 10.06 23.68
C SER A 417 -27.20 9.86 22.35
N LEU A 418 -27.85 8.70 22.21
CA LEU A 418 -28.73 8.41 21.07
C LEU A 418 -30.15 8.83 21.43
N ASP A 419 -30.45 10.10 21.20
CA ASP A 419 -31.80 10.66 21.31
C ASP A 419 -32.24 11.14 19.92
N PRO A 420 -33.05 10.35 19.19
CA PRO A 420 -33.48 10.69 17.83
C PRO A 420 -34.40 11.90 17.75
N GLU A 421 -35.14 12.23 18.82
CA GLU A 421 -36.14 13.30 18.80
C GLU A 421 -35.49 14.68 18.58
N ASN A 422 -34.26 14.86 19.07
CA ASN A 422 -33.43 16.05 18.83
C ASN A 422 -33.10 16.33 17.35
N TYR A 423 -33.23 15.31 16.48
CA TYR A 423 -32.90 15.40 15.05
C TYR A 423 -34.15 15.52 14.16
N THR A 424 -35.31 15.05 14.63
CA THR A 424 -36.59 15.03 13.90
C THR A 424 -36.96 16.40 13.33
N ASP A 425 -36.94 17.45 14.16
CA ASP A 425 -37.33 18.81 13.75
C ASP A 425 -36.18 19.69 13.27
N SER A 426 -34.98 19.14 13.10
CA SER A 426 -33.81 19.91 12.68
C SER A 426 -34.01 20.61 11.33
N LEU A 427 -33.72 21.91 11.29
CA LEU A 427 -33.72 22.66 10.02
C LEU A 427 -32.56 22.25 9.10
N GLN A 428 -31.51 21.62 9.64
CA GLN A 428 -30.31 21.26 8.88
C GLN A 428 -30.66 20.30 7.72
N TRP A 429 -31.39 19.22 8.01
CA TRP A 429 -31.77 18.24 6.98
C TRP A 429 -32.79 18.81 5.98
N ARG A 430 -33.72 19.65 6.45
CA ARG A 430 -34.72 20.33 5.60
C ARG A 430 -34.05 21.28 4.61
N CYS A 431 -33.08 22.07 5.06
CA CYS A 431 -32.27 22.93 4.20
C CYS A 431 -31.48 22.12 3.18
N TYR A 432 -30.86 21.00 3.58
CA TYR A 432 -30.04 20.20 2.67
C TYR A 432 -30.87 19.47 1.59
N LEU A 433 -32.05 18.94 1.91
CA LEU A 433 -32.98 18.37 0.92
C LEU A 433 -33.50 19.39 -0.10
N ASP A 434 -33.60 20.67 0.27
CA ASP A 434 -33.94 21.74 -0.67
C ASP A 434 -32.71 22.18 -1.48
N TRP A 435 -31.64 22.61 -0.82
CA TRP A 435 -30.49 23.25 -1.46
C TRP A 435 -29.76 22.32 -2.43
N PHE A 436 -29.56 21.05 -2.07
CA PHE A 436 -28.93 20.05 -2.95
C PHE A 436 -29.95 19.33 -3.85
N SER A 437 -31.25 19.66 -3.78
CA SER A 437 -32.33 18.99 -4.54
C SER A 437 -32.42 17.47 -4.34
N ALA A 438 -31.94 16.97 -3.19
CA ALA A 438 -31.98 15.54 -2.85
C ALA A 438 -33.40 15.06 -2.50
N ARG A 439 -33.62 13.74 -2.60
CA ARG A 439 -34.91 13.08 -2.26
C ARG A 439 -34.90 12.46 -0.87
N LYS A 440 -33.71 12.09 -0.38
CA LYS A 440 -33.53 11.39 0.89
C LYS A 440 -32.38 12.02 1.67
N PHE A 441 -32.53 12.06 2.99
CA PHE A 441 -31.49 12.47 3.92
C PHE A 441 -31.34 11.39 4.99
N THR A 442 -30.11 11.03 5.33
CA THR A 442 -29.79 9.97 6.29
C THR A 442 -28.87 10.52 7.36
N TYR A 443 -29.38 10.66 8.59
CA TYR A 443 -28.52 10.85 9.76
C TYR A 443 -27.84 9.53 10.11
N ASN A 444 -26.53 9.63 10.26
CA ASN A 444 -25.61 8.57 10.58
C ASN A 444 -25.07 8.86 11.99
N LEU A 445 -25.83 8.43 13.02
CA LEU A 445 -25.56 8.80 14.41
C LEU A 445 -24.55 7.83 15.05
N PHE A 446 -23.35 8.29 15.30
CA PHE A 446 -22.28 7.54 15.96
C PHE A 446 -22.26 7.84 17.45
N SER A 447 -22.54 6.85 18.29
CA SER A 447 -22.47 7.02 19.74
C SER A 447 -21.03 6.95 20.25
N LYS A 448 -20.54 8.05 20.83
CA LYS A 448 -19.23 8.12 21.49
C LYS A 448 -19.31 7.90 23.00
N TYR A 449 -18.32 7.17 23.50
CA TYR A 449 -18.05 7.01 24.92
C TYR A 449 -16.56 7.28 25.18
N GLN A 450 -16.22 8.19 26.08
CA GLN A 450 -14.83 8.46 26.48
C GLN A 450 -14.51 7.59 27.71
N PRO A 451 -13.62 6.58 27.61
CA PRO A 451 -13.28 5.75 28.75
C PRO A 451 -12.52 6.55 29.80
N ALA A 452 -12.94 6.49 31.06
CA ALA A 452 -12.27 7.19 32.17
C ALA A 452 -10.79 6.81 32.33
N ALA A 453 -10.38 5.64 31.82
CA ALA A 453 -8.99 5.18 31.81
C ALA A 453 -8.11 5.81 30.72
N ASN A 454 -8.70 6.36 29.64
CA ASN A 454 -8.00 7.02 28.53
C ASN A 454 -8.71 8.33 28.15
N PRO A 455 -8.54 9.41 28.93
CA PRO A 455 -9.08 10.73 28.60
C PRO A 455 -8.39 11.29 27.34
N GLY A 456 -9.04 11.08 26.19
CA GLY A 456 -8.57 11.50 24.86
C GLY A 456 -9.01 10.56 23.73
N THR A 457 -9.46 9.34 24.07
CA THR A 457 -10.01 8.37 23.11
C THR A 457 -11.53 8.34 23.18
N TYR A 458 -12.20 8.47 22.04
CA TYR A 458 -13.64 8.28 21.88
C TYR A 458 -13.94 6.91 21.27
N LEU A 459 -14.53 6.03 22.06
CA LEU A 459 -14.99 4.70 21.63
C LEU A 459 -16.37 4.80 20.99
N ILE A 460 -16.48 4.37 19.73
CA ILE A 460 -17.67 4.39 18.89
C ILE A 460 -18.39 3.05 19.03
N LYS A 461 -19.62 3.05 19.54
CA LYS A 461 -20.32 1.79 19.91
C LYS A 461 -21.51 1.43 19.03
N HIS A 462 -22.30 2.42 18.61
CA HIS A 462 -23.54 2.18 17.89
C HIS A 462 -23.72 3.15 16.73
N PHE A 463 -24.37 2.66 15.68
CA PHE A 463 -24.57 3.36 14.43
C PHE A 463 -25.99 3.19 13.85
N PRO A 464 -27.04 3.63 14.56
CA PRO A 464 -28.37 3.71 13.97
C PRO A 464 -28.42 4.76 12.86
N ARG A 465 -29.09 4.40 11.75
CA ARG A 465 -29.34 5.31 10.61
C ARG A 465 -30.79 5.79 10.65
N PHE A 466 -30.99 7.11 10.71
CA PHE A 466 -32.33 7.72 10.69
C PHE A 466 -32.57 8.39 9.34
N ASN A 467 -33.65 8.00 8.66
CA ASN A 467 -33.94 8.43 7.29
C ASN A 467 -35.09 9.44 7.27
N HIS A 468 -34.86 10.60 6.67
CA HIS A 468 -35.89 11.55 6.27
C HIS A 468 -36.10 11.45 4.76
N LEU A 469 -37.35 11.30 4.33
CA LEU A 469 -37.74 11.28 2.92
C LEU A 469 -38.48 12.56 2.60
N LYS A 470 -38.15 13.19 1.47
CA LYS A 470 -38.87 14.37 0.95
C LYS A 470 -40.26 13.90 0.50
N THR A 471 -41.28 14.11 1.32
CA THR A 471 -42.63 13.63 1.00
C THR A 471 -43.36 14.58 0.05
N ALA A 472 -44.26 14.06 -0.79
CA ALA A 472 -45.05 14.87 -1.73
C ALA A 472 -46.10 15.79 -1.04
N ARG A 473 -46.12 15.85 0.30
CA ARG A 473 -46.92 16.79 1.10
C ARG A 473 -46.07 17.82 1.86
N GLU A 474 -44.75 17.71 1.81
CA GLU A 474 -43.85 18.77 2.25
C GLU A 474 -43.63 19.73 1.07
N ASP A 475 -44.68 20.50 0.77
CA ASP A 475 -44.57 21.65 -0.10
C ASP A 475 -43.44 22.55 0.40
N THR A 476 -42.57 22.94 -0.54
CA THR A 476 -41.39 23.76 -0.35
C THR A 476 -41.61 24.86 0.71
N PRO A 477 -40.95 24.80 1.88
CA PRO A 477 -40.82 25.98 2.72
C PRO A 477 -39.92 26.94 1.93
N GLN A 478 -40.54 27.86 1.18
CA GLN A 478 -39.91 29.16 0.96
C GLN A 478 -39.45 29.62 2.35
N ILE A 479 -38.15 29.87 2.52
CA ILE A 479 -37.57 30.30 3.80
C ILE A 479 -38.02 31.74 4.07
N ARG A 480 -39.30 31.88 4.42
CA ARG A 480 -39.91 33.06 5.02
C ARG A 480 -39.62 33.04 6.51
N ALA A 481 -39.56 34.22 7.10
CA ALA A 481 -38.85 34.43 8.35
C ALA A 481 -39.48 33.76 9.58
N ALA A 482 -38.57 33.31 10.46
CA ALA A 482 -38.66 33.36 11.93
C ALA A 482 -39.63 32.43 12.67
N ALA A 483 -39.48 32.49 14.01
CA ALA A 483 -40.55 32.54 15.04
C ALA A 483 -41.62 31.44 15.17
N VAL A 484 -42.09 31.27 16.42
CA VAL A 484 -43.29 30.51 16.85
C VAL A 484 -43.17 28.97 16.97
N CYS A 485 -43.97 28.41 17.89
CA CYS A 485 -44.03 27.03 18.44
C CYS A 485 -45.28 26.28 17.88
N PRO A 486 -45.89 25.23 18.52
CA PRO A 486 -45.42 24.12 19.38
C PRO A 486 -45.81 22.71 18.78
N PRO A 487 -45.58 21.54 19.45
CA PRO A 487 -45.71 20.22 18.82
C PRO A 487 -47.05 19.48 19.04
N THR A 488 -47.58 18.83 17.99
CA THR A 488 -48.67 17.81 17.97
C THR A 488 -48.90 17.37 16.49
N THR A 489 -49.26 16.15 16.05
CA THR A 489 -49.68 14.85 16.66
C THR A 489 -49.45 13.70 15.62
N LEU A 490 -49.70 12.44 16.02
CA LEU A 490 -50.04 11.23 15.21
C LEU A 490 -48.88 10.25 14.90
N ILE A 491 -48.97 8.91 15.09
CA ILE A 491 -49.96 8.02 15.76
C ILE A 491 -49.16 6.88 16.41
N ALA A 492 -49.53 6.46 17.62
CA ALA A 492 -49.11 5.18 18.19
C ALA A 492 -50.12 4.09 17.86
N ASN A 493 -49.66 2.89 17.48
CA ASN A 493 -50.49 1.69 17.48
C ASN A 493 -49.97 0.72 18.56
N ARG A 494 -50.83 0.44 19.56
CA ARG A 494 -50.59 -0.55 20.61
C ARG A 494 -51.15 -1.92 20.18
N ASN A 495 -50.46 -2.98 20.60
CA ASN A 495 -50.89 -4.39 20.61
C ASN A 495 -51.15 -5.05 19.24
N GLY A 496 -50.26 -5.96 18.85
CA GLY A 496 -50.43 -6.85 17.70
C GLY A 496 -49.09 -7.41 17.24
N SER A 497 -48.80 -8.65 17.62
CA SER A 497 -47.67 -9.50 17.21
C SER A 497 -46.94 -9.08 15.91
N ILE A 498 -45.64 -8.77 16.02
CA ILE A 498 -44.74 -8.64 14.86
C ILE A 498 -44.61 -10.03 14.20
N PRO A 499 -44.86 -10.18 12.89
CA PRO A 499 -44.74 -11.47 12.20
C PRO A 499 -43.28 -11.94 12.15
N GLN A 500 -43.10 -13.25 12.34
CA GLN A 500 -41.83 -13.88 12.72
C GLN A 500 -40.81 -14.09 11.58
N ASN A 501 -40.87 -13.28 10.51
CA ASN A 501 -40.07 -13.46 9.29
C ASN A 501 -39.48 -12.13 8.76
N LEU A 502 -38.41 -11.61 9.40
CA LEU A 502 -37.45 -10.67 8.79
C LEU A 502 -36.24 -10.37 9.72
N ILE A 503 -35.64 -11.39 10.33
CA ILE A 503 -34.40 -11.25 11.10
C ILE A 503 -33.45 -12.40 10.74
N ASN A 504 -32.48 -12.10 9.85
CA ASN A 504 -31.12 -12.68 9.78
C ASN A 504 -30.49 -12.39 8.41
N HIS A 505 -30.09 -11.14 8.19
CA HIS A 505 -29.12 -10.82 7.14
C HIS A 505 -27.95 -10.05 7.73
N LYS A 506 -26.76 -10.64 7.56
CA LYS A 506 -25.45 -10.03 7.77
C LYS A 506 -25.42 -8.66 7.10
N LEU A 507 -24.83 -7.67 7.78
CA LEU A 507 -24.24 -6.52 7.10
C LEU A 507 -22.91 -6.99 6.48
N ILE A 508 -22.65 -6.57 5.24
CA ILE A 508 -21.55 -6.98 4.35
C ILE A 508 -21.24 -5.73 3.54
N ILE A 509 -20.08 -5.08 3.76
CA ILE A 509 -19.67 -3.97 2.90
C ILE A 509 -19.42 -4.50 1.49
N LYS A 510 -20.45 -4.42 0.65
CA LYS A 510 -20.35 -4.58 -0.79
C LYS A 510 -19.91 -3.26 -1.41
N ILE A 511 -18.61 -3.08 -1.46
CA ILE A 511 -17.99 -2.66 -2.71
C ILE A 511 -17.39 -3.95 -3.30
N THR A 512 -17.75 -4.27 -4.54
CA THR A 512 -17.28 -5.49 -5.20
C THR A 512 -15.80 -5.36 -5.56
N ASP A 513 -15.01 -6.31 -5.05
CA ASP A 513 -13.57 -6.57 -5.22
C ASP A 513 -12.52 -5.62 -4.59
N SER A 514 -11.48 -6.21 -3.99
CA SER A 514 -11.49 -6.68 -2.58
C SER A 514 -10.09 -6.94 -1.99
N ALA A 515 -10.01 -6.89 -0.65
CA ALA A 515 -8.86 -7.26 0.20
C ALA A 515 -9.36 -7.77 1.59
N LYS A 516 -8.48 -7.87 2.61
CA LYS A 516 -8.72 -8.62 3.87
C LYS A 516 -8.19 -7.90 5.15
N ASP A 517 -8.58 -8.42 6.33
CA ASP A 517 -8.10 -8.04 7.68
C ASP A 517 -7.50 -9.25 8.45
N HIS A 518 -6.54 -8.97 9.34
CA HIS A 518 -5.75 -9.94 10.10
C HIS A 518 -6.37 -10.45 11.41
N ARG A 519 -7.23 -9.68 12.09
CA ARG A 519 -7.79 -10.04 13.41
C ARG A 519 -8.97 -10.99 13.28
N ALA A 520 -9.82 -10.73 12.28
CA ALA A 520 -10.86 -11.67 11.88
C ALA A 520 -10.24 -13.01 11.48
N GLU A 521 -9.15 -12.97 10.71
CA GLU A 521 -8.36 -14.14 10.34
C GLU A 521 -7.75 -14.90 11.53
N PHE A 522 -7.16 -14.21 12.52
CA PHE A 522 -6.70 -14.85 13.76
C PHE A 522 -7.82 -15.61 14.49
N THR A 523 -8.96 -14.95 14.67
CA THR A 523 -10.10 -15.54 15.39
C THR A 523 -10.66 -16.75 14.65
N ASN A 524 -10.72 -16.69 13.31
CA ASN A 524 -11.09 -17.83 12.48
C ASN A 524 -10.12 -19.01 12.69
N ARG A 525 -8.79 -18.78 12.69
CA ARG A 525 -7.78 -19.82 12.95
C ARG A 525 -7.85 -20.40 14.36
N LEU A 526 -8.12 -19.58 15.38
CA LEU A 526 -8.31 -20.03 16.76
C LEU A 526 -9.57 -20.90 16.92
N LEU A 527 -10.67 -20.51 16.26
CA LEU A 527 -11.91 -21.30 16.24
C LEU A 527 -11.75 -22.61 15.45
N GLU A 528 -11.03 -22.58 14.33
CA GLU A 528 -10.68 -23.74 13.51
C GLU A 528 -9.81 -24.73 14.29
N ALA A 529 -8.72 -24.28 14.91
CA ALA A 529 -7.87 -25.14 15.76
C ALA A 529 -8.64 -25.70 16.98
N SER A 530 -9.55 -24.92 17.56
CA SER A 530 -10.44 -25.38 18.64
C SER A 530 -11.44 -26.45 18.16
N LEU A 531 -11.85 -26.41 16.90
CA LEU A 531 -12.73 -27.41 16.29
C LEU A 531 -11.98 -28.72 16.03
N ASP A 532 -10.80 -28.65 15.43
CA ASP A 532 -9.97 -29.82 15.09
C ASP A 532 -9.46 -30.57 16.33
N ALA A 533 -9.16 -29.84 17.41
CA ALA A 533 -8.83 -30.41 18.71
C ALA A 533 -10.05 -30.99 19.46
N GLY A 534 -11.27 -30.90 18.90
CA GLY A 534 -12.50 -31.42 19.50
C GLY A 534 -13.05 -30.60 20.69
N VAL A 535 -12.55 -29.37 20.89
CA VAL A 535 -12.86 -28.53 22.06
C VAL A 535 -13.79 -27.34 21.77
N ALA A 536 -14.34 -27.23 20.56
CA ALA A 536 -15.30 -26.19 20.18
C ALA A 536 -16.66 -26.30 20.92
N GLY A 537 -17.53 -25.30 20.72
CA GLY A 537 -18.90 -25.25 21.25
C GLY A 537 -19.09 -24.46 22.55
N ARG A 538 -20.31 -24.50 23.13
CA ARG A 538 -20.66 -23.74 24.35
C ARG A 538 -19.63 -23.95 25.46
N GLY A 539 -19.17 -22.86 26.07
CA GLY A 539 -18.17 -22.90 27.14
C GLY A 539 -16.70 -22.98 26.68
N LEU A 540 -16.40 -22.84 25.38
CA LEU A 540 -15.02 -22.77 24.85
C LEU A 540 -14.13 -21.77 25.62
N GLY A 541 -14.64 -20.56 25.90
CA GLY A 541 -13.87 -19.55 26.64
C GLY A 541 -13.46 -19.95 28.06
N LYS A 542 -14.23 -20.83 28.72
CA LYS A 542 -13.84 -21.40 30.01
C LYS A 542 -12.73 -22.46 29.83
N ARG A 543 -12.88 -23.37 28.87
CA ARG A 543 -11.88 -24.41 28.58
C ARG A 543 -10.50 -23.83 28.24
N ILE A 544 -10.45 -22.76 27.45
CA ILE A 544 -9.20 -22.00 27.20
C ILE A 544 -8.64 -21.39 28.50
N THR A 545 -9.50 -20.82 29.36
CA THR A 545 -9.06 -20.24 30.65
C THR A 545 -8.44 -21.29 31.55
N ASP A 546 -9.08 -22.46 31.67
CA ASP A 546 -8.62 -23.58 32.50
C ASP A 546 -7.29 -24.14 31.95
N ALA A 547 -7.16 -24.32 30.62
CA ALA A 547 -5.95 -24.83 29.96
C ALA A 547 -4.72 -23.89 30.02
N LEU A 548 -4.93 -22.57 30.02
CA LEU A 548 -3.86 -21.60 30.24
C LEU A 548 -3.45 -21.59 31.72
N ALA A 549 -4.39 -21.77 32.66
CA ALA A 549 -4.10 -21.86 34.08
C ALA A 549 -3.26 -23.10 34.44
N GLU A 550 -3.49 -24.25 33.78
CA GLU A 550 -2.65 -25.45 33.90
C GLU A 550 -1.20 -25.21 33.44
N GLN A 551 -0.99 -24.30 32.49
CA GLN A 551 0.35 -23.84 32.06
C GLN A 551 0.91 -22.69 32.94
N GLY A 552 0.29 -22.38 34.07
CA GLY A 552 0.69 -21.33 35.00
C GLY A 552 0.23 -19.92 34.63
N ILE A 553 -0.54 -19.74 33.55
CA ILE A 553 -0.99 -18.44 33.06
C ILE A 553 -2.42 -18.16 33.51
N LYS A 554 -2.58 -17.23 34.46
CA LYS A 554 -3.91 -16.80 34.92
C LYS A 554 -4.51 -15.75 33.99
N ILE A 555 -5.36 -16.21 33.07
CA ILE A 555 -6.17 -15.36 32.19
C ILE A 555 -7.59 -15.17 32.77
N SER A 556 -8.28 -14.09 32.37
CA SER A 556 -9.68 -13.87 32.73
C SER A 556 -10.63 -14.26 31.59
N GLY A 557 -11.80 -14.80 31.91
CA GLY A 557 -12.81 -15.18 30.91
C GLY A 557 -13.18 -14.05 29.91
N PRO A 558 -13.27 -12.77 30.31
CA PRO A 558 -13.47 -11.66 29.38
C PRO A 558 -12.30 -11.43 28.40
N ALA A 559 -11.06 -11.72 28.78
CA ALA A 559 -9.93 -11.63 27.86
C ALA A 559 -10.01 -12.72 26.78
N VAL A 560 -10.33 -13.95 27.18
CA VAL A 560 -10.58 -15.06 26.23
C VAL A 560 -11.79 -14.78 25.34
N TRP A 561 -12.84 -14.13 25.86
CA TRP A 561 -13.99 -13.72 25.05
C TRP A 561 -13.59 -12.74 23.94
N LYS A 562 -12.65 -11.81 24.18
CA LYS A 562 -12.14 -10.93 23.11
C LYS A 562 -11.40 -11.69 22.00
N TRP A 563 -10.65 -12.74 22.35
CA TRP A 563 -9.94 -13.59 21.38
C TRP A 563 -10.88 -14.42 20.51
N LEU A 564 -12.07 -14.75 21.01
CA LEU A 564 -13.06 -15.54 20.29
C LEU A 564 -14.02 -14.70 19.42
N ASN A 565 -13.91 -13.36 19.43
CA ASN A 565 -14.80 -12.45 18.71
C ASN A 565 -14.05 -11.41 17.83
N GLY A 566 -12.79 -11.63 17.46
CA GLY A 566 -12.04 -10.69 16.60
C GLY A 566 -11.52 -9.43 17.30
N GLU A 567 -11.95 -9.14 18.52
CA GLU A 567 -11.62 -7.89 19.23
C GLU A 567 -10.17 -7.79 19.69
N ALA A 568 -9.50 -8.92 19.90
CA ALA A 568 -8.09 -8.93 20.30
C ALA A 568 -7.40 -10.21 19.84
N VAL A 569 -6.17 -10.07 19.35
CA VAL A 569 -5.20 -11.17 19.32
C VAL A 569 -4.57 -11.25 20.72
N PRO A 570 -4.33 -12.44 21.30
CA PRO A 570 -3.60 -12.58 22.56
C PRO A 570 -2.17 -12.02 22.45
N ASP A 571 -1.52 -11.75 23.58
CA ASP A 571 -0.08 -11.50 23.55
C ASP A 571 0.70 -12.79 23.21
N SER A 572 1.96 -12.65 22.78
CA SER A 572 2.77 -13.79 22.35
C SER A 572 2.94 -14.87 23.44
N SER A 573 2.82 -14.52 24.73
CA SER A 573 2.83 -15.47 25.85
C SER A 573 1.58 -16.34 25.86
N ASN A 574 0.40 -15.73 25.70
CA ASN A 574 -0.88 -16.44 25.61
C ASN A 574 -1.01 -17.19 24.27
N ILE A 575 -0.50 -16.66 23.16
CA ILE A 575 -0.42 -17.38 21.88
C ILE A 575 0.46 -18.62 22.02
N LEU A 576 1.62 -18.51 22.69
CA LEU A 576 2.51 -19.65 22.92
C LEU A 576 1.87 -20.73 23.82
N ALA A 577 1.00 -20.35 24.75
CA ALA A 577 0.25 -21.30 25.58
C ALA A 577 -0.96 -21.92 24.84
N LEU A 578 -1.68 -21.14 24.04
CA LEU A 578 -2.77 -21.61 23.18
C LEU A 578 -2.25 -22.58 22.11
N SER A 579 -1.14 -22.24 21.45
CA SER A 579 -0.51 -23.07 20.42
C SER A 579 0.01 -24.40 20.99
N LYS A 580 0.62 -24.40 22.18
CA LYS A 580 0.96 -25.64 22.92
C LYS A 580 -0.27 -26.48 23.27
N TRP A 581 -1.35 -25.86 23.73
CA TRP A 581 -2.57 -26.58 24.12
C TRP A 581 -3.33 -27.17 22.93
N LEU A 582 -3.37 -26.44 21.81
CA LEU A 582 -4.04 -26.85 20.57
C LEU A 582 -3.13 -27.66 19.62
N ASN A 583 -1.85 -27.85 19.99
CA ASN A 583 -0.80 -28.48 19.19
C ASN A 583 -0.65 -27.90 17.77
N VAL A 584 -0.58 -26.57 17.68
CA VAL A 584 -0.40 -25.80 16.43
C VAL A 584 0.82 -24.88 16.51
N ARG A 585 1.27 -24.29 15.39
CA ARG A 585 2.32 -23.27 15.42
C ARG A 585 1.82 -21.94 15.98
N PRO A 586 2.64 -21.23 16.79
CA PRO A 586 2.35 -19.85 17.16
C PRO A 586 2.19 -18.96 15.92
N GLU A 587 3.09 -19.11 14.93
CA GLU A 587 3.11 -18.26 13.74
C GLU A 587 1.93 -18.53 12.80
N TRP A 588 1.49 -19.80 12.70
CA TRP A 588 0.26 -20.15 11.99
C TRP A 588 -0.96 -19.64 12.73
N LEU A 589 -1.06 -19.86 14.04
CA LEU A 589 -2.21 -19.44 14.83
C LEU A 589 -2.38 -17.90 14.77
N GLU A 590 -1.29 -17.17 15.02
CA GLU A 590 -1.23 -15.70 15.01
C GLU A 590 -1.42 -15.13 13.60
N TYR A 591 -0.61 -15.54 12.62
CA TYR A 591 -0.48 -14.89 11.31
C TYR A 591 -0.99 -15.69 10.10
N GLY A 592 -1.39 -16.96 10.28
CA GLY A 592 -1.80 -17.84 9.19
C GLY A 592 -0.66 -18.25 8.26
N ARG A 593 0.59 -18.09 8.70
CA ARG A 593 1.79 -18.35 7.89
C ARG A 593 2.42 -19.68 8.28
N GLY A 594 2.91 -20.40 7.26
CA GLY A 594 3.46 -21.73 7.43
C GLY A 594 2.38 -22.81 7.59
N CYS A 595 2.83 -24.03 7.83
CA CYS A 595 2.00 -25.18 8.16
C CYS A 595 1.37 -25.07 9.55
N LYS A 596 0.23 -25.76 9.76
CA LYS A 596 -0.60 -25.64 10.97
C LYS A 596 0.06 -26.20 12.23
N THR A 597 0.84 -27.28 12.10
CA THR A 597 1.51 -27.96 13.23
C THR A 597 2.91 -27.43 13.47
N PRO A 598 3.47 -27.59 14.70
CA PRO A 598 4.88 -27.36 14.98
C PRO A 598 5.75 -28.09 14.00
N ASP A 599 6.48 -27.28 13.25
CA ASP A 599 7.23 -27.72 12.09
C ASP A 599 8.55 -26.89 12.08
N GLY A 600 9.60 -27.42 12.72
CA GLY A 600 11.00 -27.00 12.50
C GLY A 600 11.67 -25.98 13.44
N VAL A 601 12.93 -25.65 13.12
CA VAL A 601 13.89 -24.97 14.02
C VAL A 601 13.42 -23.58 14.46
N ASN A 602 13.15 -23.44 15.76
CA ASN A 602 13.05 -22.13 16.41
C ASN A 602 14.44 -21.46 16.45
N ILE A 603 14.51 -20.28 15.82
CA ILE A 603 15.72 -19.62 15.31
C ILE A 603 16.56 -18.98 16.44
N HIS A 604 15.98 -18.71 17.61
CA HIS A 604 16.64 -17.98 18.70
C HIS A 604 17.76 -18.75 19.43
N HIS A 605 18.05 -19.99 19.03
CA HIS A 605 19.25 -20.74 19.46
C HIS A 605 20.37 -20.75 18.41
N ILE A 606 20.18 -20.09 17.26
CA ILE A 606 21.27 -19.81 16.32
C ILE A 606 22.12 -18.68 16.91
N THR A 607 23.01 -19.05 17.83
CA THR A 607 24.31 -18.38 17.88
C THR A 607 24.88 -18.40 16.47
N GLU A 608 25.48 -17.30 16.03
CA GLU A 608 26.18 -17.23 14.74
C GLU A 608 27.42 -18.14 14.77
N LYS A 609 27.22 -19.46 14.70
CA LYS A 609 28.25 -20.38 14.26
C LYS A 609 28.63 -19.93 12.84
N PRO A 610 29.91 -19.63 12.57
CA PRO A 610 30.33 -19.35 11.20
C PRO A 610 29.91 -20.53 10.32
N ILE A 611 29.44 -20.26 9.10
CA ILE A 611 29.07 -21.32 8.15
C ILE A 611 30.33 -22.16 7.90
N GLN A 612 30.35 -23.37 8.46
CA GLN A 612 31.43 -24.32 8.25
C GLN A 612 31.08 -25.18 7.04
N GLU A 613 31.95 -25.15 6.04
CA GLU A 613 31.88 -26.07 4.90
C GLU A 613 32.10 -27.49 5.41
N TRP A 614 31.18 -28.39 5.07
CA TRP A 614 31.24 -29.81 5.42
C TRP A 614 31.27 -30.68 4.18
N HIS A 615 31.98 -31.79 4.27
CA HIS A 615 32.10 -32.82 3.26
C HIS A 615 31.86 -34.19 3.92
N ASN A 616 31.79 -35.26 3.13
CA ASN A 616 31.45 -36.61 3.60
C ASN A 616 32.37 -37.18 4.72
N LEU A 617 33.54 -36.58 4.95
CA LEU A 617 34.51 -36.96 5.99
C LEU A 617 34.47 -36.05 7.24
N THR A 618 33.66 -34.99 7.23
CA THR A 618 33.52 -34.08 8.38
C THR A 618 32.76 -34.81 9.50
N PRO A 619 33.29 -34.89 10.73
CA PRO A 619 32.56 -35.45 11.87
C PRO A 619 31.20 -34.76 12.07
N LEU A 620 30.24 -35.46 12.63
CA LEU A 620 28.96 -34.87 13.03
C LEU A 620 29.11 -34.15 14.37
N ASP A 621 28.56 -32.95 14.46
CA ASP A 621 28.44 -32.24 15.74
C ASP A 621 27.46 -32.98 16.67
N SER A 622 27.57 -32.78 17.99
CA SER A 622 26.76 -33.54 18.97
C SER A 622 25.24 -33.30 18.88
N ASP A 623 24.83 -32.17 18.29
CA ASP A 623 23.44 -31.85 17.98
C ASP A 623 23.06 -32.11 16.51
N GLU A 624 23.86 -32.86 15.74
CA GLU A 624 23.56 -33.18 14.33
C GLU A 624 23.07 -34.63 14.12
N VAL A 625 22.36 -34.83 13.01
CA VAL A 625 21.92 -36.11 12.44
C VAL A 625 21.98 -36.05 10.92
N GLU A 626 22.18 -37.22 10.29
CA GLU A 626 22.08 -37.39 8.85
C GLU A 626 20.77 -38.12 8.50
N ILE A 627 19.96 -37.56 7.60
CA ILE A 627 18.77 -38.22 7.03
C ILE A 627 19.03 -38.68 5.59
N PRO A 628 18.41 -39.78 5.11
CA PRO A 628 18.52 -40.21 3.70
C PRO A 628 17.92 -39.20 2.71
N PHE A 629 18.60 -38.97 1.58
CA PHE A 629 18.10 -38.16 0.47
C PHE A 629 17.96 -39.01 -0.82
N PHE A 630 16.72 -39.30 -1.19
CA PHE A 630 16.37 -40.10 -2.36
C PHE A 630 16.19 -39.22 -3.61
N LYS A 631 16.39 -39.80 -4.80
CA LYS A 631 16.19 -39.10 -6.07
C LYS A 631 14.72 -38.78 -6.35
N SER A 632 13.78 -39.54 -5.76
CA SER A 632 12.35 -39.38 -5.96
C SER A 632 11.54 -39.96 -4.79
N ILE A 633 10.22 -39.73 -4.82
CA ILE A 633 9.26 -40.15 -3.80
C ILE A 633 9.03 -41.68 -3.78
N GLU A 634 9.07 -42.34 -4.94
CA GLU A 634 8.89 -43.79 -5.10
C GLU A 634 9.99 -44.56 -4.35
N LEU A 635 11.25 -44.12 -4.53
CA LEU A 635 12.41 -44.67 -3.82
C LEU A 635 12.31 -44.45 -2.30
N ALA A 636 11.73 -43.33 -1.86
CA ALA A 636 11.56 -43.01 -0.45
C ALA A 636 10.43 -43.81 0.24
N ALA A 637 9.39 -44.19 -0.54
CA ALA A 637 8.27 -45.02 -0.12
C ALA A 637 8.62 -46.51 0.00
N GLY A 638 9.72 -46.95 -0.62
CA GLY A 638 10.13 -48.36 -0.60
C GLY A 638 9.47 -49.22 -1.69
N THR A 639 8.79 -48.60 -2.66
CA THR A 639 8.32 -49.23 -3.90
C THR A 639 9.47 -49.43 -4.88
N GLY A 640 10.50 -50.14 -4.40
CA GLY A 640 11.66 -50.60 -5.15
C GLY A 640 12.06 -51.97 -4.62
N MET A 641 11.65 -53.03 -5.30
CA MET A 641 12.18 -54.37 -5.03
C MET A 641 13.67 -54.40 -5.35
N CYS A 642 14.46 -54.77 -4.35
CA CYS A 642 15.83 -55.27 -4.45
C CYS A 642 16.93 -54.28 -4.94
N GLU A 643 17.94 -54.16 -4.08
CA GLU A 643 19.34 -53.78 -4.38
C GLU A 643 19.62 -52.30 -4.78
N ASN A 644 20.48 -51.66 -3.98
CA ASN A 644 20.76 -50.23 -4.02
C ASN A 644 21.73 -49.85 -5.16
N GLU A 645 21.22 -49.63 -6.38
CA GLU A 645 21.99 -48.95 -7.43
C GLU A 645 21.67 -47.44 -7.54
N ASP A 646 20.41 -47.04 -7.34
CA ASP A 646 19.97 -45.66 -7.58
C ASP A 646 20.04 -44.73 -6.36
N TYR A 647 20.16 -45.27 -5.15
CA TYR A 647 20.44 -44.47 -3.95
C TYR A 647 21.96 -44.31 -3.77
N ASN A 648 22.50 -43.20 -4.27
CA ASN A 648 23.93 -42.84 -4.22
C ASN A 648 24.50 -42.64 -2.79
N GLY A 649 23.80 -43.05 -1.74
CA GLY A 649 24.20 -42.85 -0.34
C GLY A 649 24.12 -41.41 0.14
N PHE A 650 23.51 -40.50 -0.63
CA PHE A 650 23.40 -39.09 -0.27
C PHE A 650 22.54 -38.90 0.98
N LYS A 651 23.03 -38.07 1.89
CA LYS A 651 22.34 -37.71 3.12
C LYS A 651 22.38 -36.21 3.31
N LEU A 652 21.36 -35.68 3.97
CA LEU A 652 21.30 -34.29 4.40
C LEU A 652 21.54 -34.21 5.91
N ARG A 653 22.34 -33.23 6.34
CA ARG A 653 22.60 -32.95 7.75
C ARG A 653 21.59 -31.97 8.30
N PHE A 654 20.98 -32.33 9.43
CA PHE A 654 20.07 -31.49 10.18
C PHE A 654 20.46 -31.45 11.65
N SER A 655 20.13 -30.35 12.33
CA SER A 655 20.19 -30.35 13.79
C SER A 655 19.12 -31.30 14.35
N ARG A 656 19.41 -31.99 15.45
CA ARG A 656 18.42 -32.76 16.23
C ARG A 656 17.34 -31.82 16.77
N ALA A 657 17.70 -30.57 17.04
CA ALA A 657 16.78 -29.49 17.36
C ALA A 657 15.83 -29.10 16.19
N THR A 658 16.11 -29.51 14.94
CA THR A 658 15.18 -29.41 13.80
C THR A 658 14.07 -30.43 13.96
N LEU A 659 14.45 -31.72 13.92
CA LEU A 659 13.49 -32.81 13.81
C LEU A 659 12.61 -32.91 15.07
N ARG A 660 13.18 -32.67 16.27
CA ARG A 660 12.44 -32.57 17.54
C ARG A 660 11.34 -31.50 17.56
N ARG A 661 11.37 -30.50 16.68
CA ARG A 661 10.32 -29.46 16.62
C ARG A 661 9.21 -29.79 15.61
N TYR A 662 9.41 -30.80 14.77
CA TYR A 662 8.38 -31.51 13.99
C TYR A 662 7.81 -32.74 14.75
N ASP A 663 8.27 -33.00 15.98
CA ASP A 663 8.11 -34.28 16.70
C ASP A 663 8.63 -35.52 15.93
N ALA A 664 9.57 -35.30 15.01
CA ALA A 664 10.05 -36.30 14.08
C ALA A 664 11.33 -37.00 14.57
N GLU A 665 11.38 -38.33 14.48
CA GLU A 665 12.59 -39.12 14.72
C GLU A 665 13.45 -39.25 13.46
N ALA A 666 14.76 -39.03 13.59
CA ALA A 666 15.70 -39.06 12.46
C ALA A 666 15.73 -40.38 11.66
N SER A 667 15.29 -41.49 12.26
CA SER A 667 15.15 -42.79 11.60
C SER A 667 13.93 -42.89 10.66
N ASN A 668 12.92 -42.06 10.88
CA ASN A 668 11.64 -42.10 10.16
C ASN A 668 11.56 -41.02 9.07
N VAL A 669 12.49 -40.05 9.12
CA VAL A 669 12.57 -38.91 8.22
C VAL A 669 13.39 -39.22 6.97
N VAL A 670 12.85 -38.84 5.81
CA VAL A 670 13.47 -38.98 4.49
C VAL A 670 13.30 -37.67 3.70
N ALA A 671 14.17 -37.39 2.73
CA ALA A 671 14.03 -36.23 1.85
C ALA A 671 14.14 -36.62 0.37
N PHE A 672 13.47 -35.88 -0.50
CA PHE A 672 13.49 -36.06 -1.96
C PHE A 672 13.03 -34.78 -2.69
N PRO A 673 13.40 -34.56 -3.96
CA PRO A 673 12.84 -33.49 -4.78
C PRO A 673 11.40 -33.83 -5.22
N VAL A 674 10.52 -32.82 -5.26
CA VAL A 674 9.20 -32.94 -5.91
C VAL A 674 9.22 -32.40 -7.33
N HIS A 675 8.29 -32.87 -8.14
CA HIS A 675 8.11 -32.43 -9.52
C HIS A 675 6.65 -32.03 -9.82
N GLY A 676 6.48 -30.95 -10.58
CA GLY A 676 5.20 -30.41 -11.05
C GLY A 676 4.59 -29.30 -10.17
N ASP A 677 3.84 -28.40 -10.81
CA ASP A 677 3.40 -27.12 -10.23
C ASP A 677 2.16 -27.18 -9.33
N SER A 678 1.59 -28.36 -9.06
CA SER A 678 0.32 -28.46 -8.31
C SER A 678 0.38 -27.96 -6.86
N MET A 679 1.58 -27.80 -6.30
CA MET A 679 1.81 -27.23 -4.97
C MET A 679 2.45 -25.84 -5.02
N SER A 680 2.67 -25.27 -6.20
CA SER A 680 3.21 -23.93 -6.40
C SER A 680 2.20 -22.86 -5.90
N PRO A 681 2.65 -21.73 -5.32
CA PRO A 681 4.03 -21.35 -5.02
C PRO A 681 4.57 -21.87 -3.67
N ILE A 682 3.80 -22.65 -2.89
CA ILE A 682 4.22 -23.10 -1.55
C ILE A 682 5.31 -24.18 -1.60
N ILE A 683 5.19 -25.10 -2.56
CA ILE A 683 6.25 -26.03 -2.94
C ILE A 683 6.42 -25.91 -4.46
N PRO A 684 7.32 -25.03 -4.94
CA PRO A 684 7.65 -24.91 -6.36
C PRO A 684 8.24 -26.21 -6.92
N ASP A 685 8.16 -26.40 -8.25
CA ASP A 685 8.84 -27.50 -8.93
C ASP A 685 10.32 -27.62 -8.54
N SER A 686 10.84 -28.85 -8.50
CA SER A 686 12.21 -29.19 -8.16
C SER A 686 12.66 -28.81 -6.74
N SER A 687 11.74 -28.37 -5.88
CA SER A 687 12.01 -28.15 -4.46
C SER A 687 12.24 -29.47 -3.72
N THR A 688 13.21 -29.51 -2.81
CA THR A 688 13.37 -30.65 -1.90
C THR A 688 12.33 -30.55 -0.78
N VAL A 689 11.56 -31.64 -0.58
CA VAL A 689 10.71 -31.81 0.58
C VAL A 689 11.33 -32.82 1.54
N ILE A 690 11.03 -32.66 2.82
CA ILE A 690 11.37 -33.59 3.88
C ILE A 690 10.05 -34.20 4.36
N VAL A 691 10.03 -35.52 4.57
CA VAL A 691 8.84 -36.28 4.94
C VAL A 691 9.13 -37.16 6.15
N ASP A 692 8.26 -37.09 7.15
CA ASP A 692 8.28 -38.01 8.29
C ASP A 692 7.26 -39.12 8.08
N LYS A 693 7.78 -40.35 7.95
CA LYS A 693 6.99 -41.58 7.76
C LYS A 693 6.31 -42.08 9.04
N GLY A 694 6.63 -41.51 10.21
CA GLY A 694 5.89 -41.75 11.45
C GLY A 694 4.54 -41.03 11.50
N HIS A 695 4.40 -39.92 10.77
CA HIS A 695 3.23 -39.04 10.86
C HIS A 695 2.12 -39.38 9.85
N LEU A 696 1.51 -40.55 10.03
CA LEU A 696 0.44 -41.06 9.16
C LEU A 696 -0.97 -40.52 9.49
N ARG A 697 -1.14 -39.86 10.65
CA ARG A 697 -2.46 -39.31 11.06
C ARG A 697 -2.75 -38.00 10.32
N ILE A 698 -3.81 -38.01 9.50
CA ILE A 698 -4.28 -36.82 8.79
C ILE A 698 -4.67 -35.71 9.79
N THR A 699 -4.09 -34.53 9.57
CA THR A 699 -4.48 -33.23 10.13
C THR A 699 -5.01 -32.40 8.97
N ASP A 700 -6.18 -31.79 9.12
CA ASP A 700 -6.85 -31.14 7.99
C ASP A 700 -6.07 -29.89 7.56
N GLY A 701 -5.82 -29.78 6.24
CA GLY A 701 -4.92 -28.77 5.68
C GLY A 701 -3.43 -29.06 5.86
N GLY A 702 -3.05 -30.23 6.38
CA GLY A 702 -1.68 -30.71 6.36
C GLY A 702 -1.25 -31.15 4.96
N ILE A 703 0.04 -31.04 4.66
CA ILE A 703 0.65 -31.51 3.41
C ILE A 703 1.22 -32.90 3.63
N TYR A 704 0.86 -33.85 2.77
CA TYR A 704 1.23 -35.26 2.88
C TYR A 704 1.84 -35.78 1.58
N ALA A 705 2.82 -36.67 1.72
CA ALA A 705 3.21 -37.58 0.67
C ALA A 705 2.22 -38.77 0.68
N ILE A 706 1.57 -39.00 -0.45
CA ILE A 706 0.55 -40.05 -0.62
C ILE A 706 0.87 -40.91 -1.84
N GLU A 707 0.42 -42.16 -1.76
CA GLU A 707 0.35 -43.12 -2.86
C GLU A 707 -1.14 -43.32 -3.19
N GLN A 708 -1.51 -42.95 -4.42
CA GLN A 708 -2.87 -42.97 -4.95
C GLN A 708 -2.90 -43.92 -6.15
N GLY A 709 -3.15 -45.21 -5.89
CA GLY A 709 -2.91 -46.27 -6.88
C GLY A 709 -1.42 -46.38 -7.16
N GLU A 710 -1.01 -46.22 -8.42
CA GLU A 710 0.42 -46.24 -8.84
C GLU A 710 1.09 -44.86 -8.78
N LEU A 711 0.36 -43.81 -8.34
CA LEU A 711 0.83 -42.43 -8.40
C LEU A 711 1.27 -41.90 -7.04
N PHE A 712 2.53 -41.50 -6.95
CA PHE A 712 3.14 -40.89 -5.78
C PHE A 712 3.06 -39.36 -5.89
N ARG A 713 2.43 -38.71 -4.91
CA ARG A 713 2.04 -37.29 -4.99
C ARG A 713 2.24 -36.58 -3.65
N VAL A 714 2.49 -35.28 -3.70
CA VAL A 714 2.47 -34.39 -2.52
C VAL A 714 1.24 -33.49 -2.62
N LYS A 715 0.34 -33.55 -1.63
CA LYS A 715 -0.99 -32.88 -1.66
C LYS A 715 -1.43 -32.41 -0.27
N LEU A 716 -2.37 -31.47 -0.24
CA LEU A 716 -3.13 -31.11 0.96
C LEU A 716 -4.25 -32.13 1.19
N LEU A 717 -4.44 -32.56 2.43
CA LEU A 717 -5.51 -33.49 2.79
C LEU A 717 -6.52 -32.84 3.74
N TYR A 718 -7.81 -33.01 3.45
CA TYR A 718 -8.91 -32.60 4.33
C TYR A 718 -9.94 -33.72 4.48
N ARG A 719 -10.18 -34.18 5.71
CA ARG A 719 -11.20 -35.18 6.01
C ARG A 719 -12.60 -34.59 5.88
N ARG A 720 -13.55 -35.42 5.45
CA ARG A 720 -14.98 -35.11 5.36
C ARG A 720 -15.80 -36.16 6.10
N PRO A 721 -17.00 -35.81 6.61
CA PRO A 721 -17.91 -36.78 7.20
C PRO A 721 -18.19 -37.97 6.25
N GLY A 722 -18.26 -39.18 6.80
CA GLY A 722 -18.55 -40.39 6.02
C GLY A 722 -17.33 -41.07 5.38
N ASN A 723 -16.18 -41.08 6.07
CA ASN A 723 -14.92 -41.71 5.64
C ASN A 723 -14.37 -41.20 4.29
N ARG A 724 -14.54 -39.90 4.03
CA ARG A 724 -14.06 -39.26 2.80
C ARG A 724 -12.88 -38.34 3.05
N LEU A 725 -12.06 -38.20 2.03
CA LEU A 725 -10.84 -37.41 2.00
C LEU A 725 -10.85 -36.53 0.75
N VAL A 726 -10.79 -35.21 0.93
CA VAL A 726 -10.52 -34.27 -0.15
C VAL A 726 -9.01 -34.17 -0.30
N ILE A 727 -8.52 -34.46 -1.50
CA ILE A 727 -7.15 -34.28 -1.93
C ILE A 727 -7.10 -32.96 -2.69
N LYS A 728 -6.35 -31.99 -2.18
CA LYS A 728 -6.29 -30.62 -2.71
C LYS A 728 -4.88 -30.25 -3.16
N SER A 729 -4.82 -29.52 -4.27
CA SER A 729 -3.63 -28.86 -4.79
C SER A 729 -3.59 -27.42 -4.24
N TYR A 730 -2.41 -26.85 -4.00
CA TYR A 730 -2.34 -25.42 -3.60
C TYR A 730 -2.71 -24.51 -4.78
N ASN A 731 -2.22 -24.86 -5.98
CA ASN A 731 -2.68 -24.30 -7.25
C ASN A 731 -3.99 -24.98 -7.66
N SER A 732 -5.10 -24.62 -7.01
CA SER A 732 -6.41 -25.26 -7.26
C SER A 732 -7.11 -24.78 -8.54
N ASP A 733 -6.62 -23.70 -9.16
CA ASP A 733 -7.20 -23.14 -10.39
C ASP A 733 -6.80 -23.99 -11.62
N GLU A 734 -5.59 -24.56 -11.61
CA GLU A 734 -5.13 -25.52 -12.63
C GLU A 734 -5.36 -26.98 -12.24
N PHE A 735 -5.36 -27.29 -10.93
CA PHE A 735 -5.48 -28.67 -10.41
C PHE A 735 -6.65 -28.79 -9.42
N PRO A 736 -7.88 -29.07 -9.89
CA PRO A 736 -9.10 -29.05 -9.08
C PRO A 736 -9.09 -30.10 -7.96
N ASP A 737 -9.92 -29.86 -6.93
CA ASP A 737 -10.02 -30.72 -5.74
C ASP A 737 -10.63 -32.09 -6.07
N GLU A 738 -9.99 -33.17 -5.60
CA GLU A 738 -10.43 -34.56 -5.81
C GLU A 738 -11.05 -35.13 -4.50
N GLU A 739 -12.12 -35.94 -4.56
CA GLU A 739 -12.70 -36.64 -3.39
C GLU A 739 -12.57 -38.16 -3.48
N TYR A 740 -12.02 -38.78 -2.43
CA TYR A 740 -11.78 -40.23 -2.30
C TYR A 740 -12.27 -40.78 -0.96
N GLU A 741 -12.37 -42.11 -0.83
CA GLU A 741 -12.52 -42.75 0.48
C GLU A 741 -11.15 -42.84 1.18
N THR A 742 -11.09 -42.60 2.49
CA THR A 742 -9.79 -42.53 3.22
C THR A 742 -8.96 -43.79 3.04
N ASP A 743 -9.61 -44.96 3.03
CA ASP A 743 -8.97 -46.27 2.95
C ASP A 743 -8.43 -46.60 1.55
N SER A 744 -8.74 -45.78 0.53
CA SER A 744 -8.24 -45.94 -0.84
C SER A 744 -6.92 -45.21 -1.12
N ILE A 745 -6.41 -44.45 -0.15
CA ILE A 745 -5.19 -43.65 -0.26
C ILE A 745 -4.18 -44.12 0.78
N ASN A 746 -3.02 -44.59 0.33
CA ASN A 746 -1.92 -44.91 1.25
C ASN A 746 -1.15 -43.63 1.60
N ILE A 747 -0.95 -43.37 2.89
CA ILE A 747 -0.20 -42.21 3.37
C ILE A 747 1.23 -42.65 3.63
N ILE A 748 2.17 -42.06 2.92
CA ILE A 748 3.60 -42.39 3.03
C ILE A 748 4.21 -41.67 4.23
N GLY A 749 3.76 -40.44 4.47
CA GLY A 749 4.20 -39.60 5.58
C GLY A 749 3.76 -38.15 5.44
N ARG A 750 3.97 -37.37 6.49
CA ARG A 750 3.68 -35.92 6.51
C ARG A 750 4.88 -35.14 6.00
N VAL A 751 4.66 -34.13 5.14
CA VAL A 751 5.72 -33.18 4.79
C VAL A 751 6.05 -32.31 6.01
N ILE A 752 7.32 -32.21 6.33
CA ILE A 752 7.89 -31.52 7.48
C ILE A 752 8.93 -30.48 6.99
N ASN A 753 8.47 -29.30 6.55
CA ASN A 753 9.27 -28.28 5.87
C ASN A 753 9.38 -26.94 6.64
#